data_AF-A0A1X7UGM7-F1
#
_entry.id   AF-A0A1X7UGM7-F1
#
_cell.length_a   1.000
_cell.length_b   1.000
_cell.length_c   1.000
_cell.angle_alpha   90.00
_cell.angle_beta   90.00
_cell.angle_gamma   90.00
#
_symmetry.space_group_name_H-M   'P 1'
#
loop_
_entity.id
_entity.type
_entity.pdbx_description
1 polymer ?
#
loop_
_entity_poly.entity_id
_entity_poly.type
_entity_poly.pdbx_seq_one_letter_code
_entity_poly.pdbx_strand_id
1 'polypeptide(L)'
;MDDFSEDFFTLSTLKKVRNTVIGNLKQKRKFVGNGVLMRVTDAWSKVQNDSHLLCELIIIMGSLAQGVPEAVDQLVEYGGLNLLIKGLCHNDRSVMIACVKSLRLIYSTGPVPPNILFQDVNTVKQLLGLLASPPPVNESAAIIIGISCQCEDHQNILLDNNVLQAISSLLLSQSQKVLCAGLKCLCAVIKDNENALDELMQISAYDTRGLFNLLDNLLKYSPYVHIKLHSAVCLAHVLKGSNLGAIERLILGLVSLCKPDIEDSTIKITAANTLAFLVSDHPSDQEIAASTDNLLSSLVGFLSNKPDQDNIDVDDDDQSIVVYHSLCQSSLHLMSQLCSSVEDVRLKVVTQPKMIQCLTECLQSDVPATKIEATKCLLSLSRSTKLLRTYLSDVEIHMSKHVLEMLSSTNDEFVAVATSLVCNLLLSFSPCREVLINEGIITILCSLTTNGNPSIQLNSVWALMNCARDATEDVLNDIMAGVPIEHLILLMEQHQNNEKLLMKCLGLLVNLTSSTKVSDSLIKEQDVPLVQALGALLASNLPSGLCEQVLCVLINISSGGERNRNIVAETVLVVECLGQILRVCTFDPVLMAACSLIQLLTDNSYGGHIHRQNCLEEVGIIHALRKLELTGNSTVQDLTRSILDYCQTANL
;
A
#
# COMPACT_ATOMS: atom_id res chain seq x y z
N MET A 1 -48.47 -12.71 18.98
CA MET A 1 -48.84 -12.17 20.30
C MET A 1 -49.23 -10.73 20.03
N ASP A 2 -50.51 -10.57 19.70
CA ASP A 2 -51.12 -9.34 19.16
C ASP A 2 -51.72 -8.49 20.28
N ASP A 3 -50.99 -8.31 21.37
CA ASP A 3 -51.41 -7.50 22.52
C ASP A 3 -50.40 -6.37 22.73
N PHE A 4 -50.53 -5.30 21.94
CA PHE A 4 -49.73 -4.08 22.09
C PHE A 4 -50.64 -2.84 21.89
N SER A 5 -51.62 -2.67 22.79
CA SER A 5 -52.46 -1.46 22.92
C SER A 5 -51.76 -0.37 23.76
N GLU A 6 -52.40 0.80 23.95
CA GLU A 6 -51.87 2.01 24.61
C GLU A 6 -51.20 1.81 25.99
N ASP A 7 -51.39 0.66 26.64
CA ASP A 7 -50.74 0.25 27.90
C ASP A 7 -49.26 -0.21 27.75
N PHE A 8 -48.70 -0.21 26.53
CA PHE A 8 -47.35 -0.72 26.26
C PHE A 8 -46.23 0.03 27.01
N PHE A 9 -46.42 1.31 27.33
CA PHE A 9 -45.39 2.16 27.97
C PHE A 9 -45.52 2.26 29.49
N THR A 10 -45.95 1.18 30.13
CA THR A 10 -45.84 1.04 31.59
C THR A 10 -44.46 0.53 31.97
N LEU A 11 -43.90 1.04 33.08
CA LEU A 11 -42.57 0.64 33.57
C LEU A 11 -42.44 -0.88 33.76
N SER A 12 -43.52 -1.55 34.15
CA SER A 12 -43.58 -3.01 34.31
C SER A 12 -43.45 -3.75 32.98
N THR A 13 -44.05 -3.24 31.91
CA THR A 13 -44.00 -3.83 30.56
C THR A 13 -42.62 -3.65 29.93
N LEU A 14 -42.03 -2.45 30.03
CA LEU A 14 -40.65 -2.21 29.54
C LEU A 14 -39.63 -3.11 30.24
N LYS A 15 -39.75 -3.28 31.56
CA LYS A 15 -38.89 -4.21 32.32
C LYS A 15 -39.04 -5.67 31.86
N LYS A 16 -40.26 -6.11 31.52
CA LYS A 16 -40.49 -7.45 30.96
C LYS A 16 -39.82 -7.60 29.60
N VAL A 17 -39.96 -6.61 28.71
CA VAL A 17 -39.30 -6.61 27.40
C VAL A 17 -37.79 -6.70 27.57
N ARG A 18 -37.19 -5.82 28.38
CA ARG A 18 -35.76 -5.81 28.70
C ARG A 18 -35.27 -7.18 29.17
N ASN A 19 -35.93 -7.76 30.17
CA ASN A 19 -35.51 -9.05 30.73
C ASN A 19 -35.66 -10.22 29.72
N THR A 20 -36.47 -10.06 28.68
CA THR A 20 -36.65 -11.06 27.61
C THR A 20 -35.57 -10.97 26.53
N VAL A 21 -35.06 -9.77 26.25
CA VAL A 21 -34.10 -9.53 25.15
C VAL A 21 -32.64 -9.60 25.58
N ILE A 22 -32.34 -9.33 26.86
CA ILE A 22 -30.97 -9.40 27.37
C ILE A 22 -30.42 -10.84 27.24
N GLY A 23 -29.29 -10.97 26.54
CA GLY A 23 -28.59 -12.25 26.37
C GLY A 23 -29.22 -13.23 25.38
N ASN A 24 -30.31 -12.87 24.68
CA ASN A 24 -31.01 -13.79 23.77
C ASN A 24 -31.14 -13.22 22.35
N LEU A 25 -30.19 -13.55 21.46
CA LEU A 25 -30.16 -13.08 20.07
C LEU A 25 -31.43 -13.39 19.27
N LYS A 26 -32.01 -14.59 19.44
CA LYS A 26 -33.24 -15.00 18.74
C LYS A 26 -34.43 -14.13 19.14
N GLN A 27 -34.55 -13.82 20.43
CA GLN A 27 -35.59 -12.89 20.89
C GLN A 27 -35.30 -11.47 20.38
N LYS A 28 -34.06 -10.98 20.46
CA LYS A 28 -33.73 -9.65 19.91
C LYS A 28 -34.18 -9.50 18.45
N ARG A 29 -33.80 -10.43 17.57
CA ARG A 29 -34.24 -10.43 16.16
C ARG A 29 -35.76 -10.45 16.01
N LYS A 30 -36.48 -11.23 16.83
CA LYS A 30 -37.95 -11.27 16.82
C LYS A 30 -38.58 -9.93 17.23
N PHE A 31 -38.07 -9.29 18.28
CA PHE A 31 -38.57 -7.99 18.73
C PHE A 31 -38.26 -6.89 17.69
N VAL A 32 -37.09 -6.93 17.06
CA VAL A 32 -36.71 -6.04 15.96
C VAL A 32 -37.66 -6.22 14.77
N GLY A 33 -37.92 -7.46 14.34
CA GLY A 33 -38.85 -7.76 13.26
C GLY A 33 -40.30 -7.37 13.54
N ASN A 34 -40.70 -7.25 14.82
CA ASN A 34 -42.02 -6.78 15.23
C ASN A 34 -42.12 -5.24 15.33
N GLY A 35 -41.11 -4.48 14.90
CA GLY A 35 -41.14 -3.02 14.89
C GLY A 35 -41.01 -2.38 16.28
N VAL A 36 -40.42 -3.09 17.25
CA VAL A 36 -40.29 -2.59 18.63
C VAL A 36 -39.35 -1.38 18.70
N LEU A 37 -38.32 -1.31 17.85
CA LEU A 37 -37.39 -0.18 17.79
C LEU A 37 -38.08 1.12 17.38
N MET A 38 -38.92 1.07 16.35
CA MET A 38 -39.73 2.23 15.92
C MET A 38 -40.59 2.73 17.08
N ARG A 39 -41.32 1.84 17.74
CA ARG A 39 -42.22 2.21 18.86
C ARG A 39 -41.49 2.79 20.06
N VAL A 40 -40.35 2.21 20.44
CA VAL A 40 -39.52 2.70 21.55
C VAL A 40 -38.91 4.06 21.21
N THR A 41 -38.55 4.29 19.94
CA THR A 41 -38.05 5.58 19.44
C THR A 41 -39.14 6.65 19.48
N ASP A 42 -40.35 6.36 19.01
CA ASP A 42 -41.49 7.29 19.04
C ASP A 42 -41.88 7.68 20.48
N ALA A 43 -41.80 6.72 21.40
CA ALA A 43 -42.15 6.91 22.80
C ALA A 43 -41.24 7.87 23.54
N TRP A 44 -39.99 8.04 23.09
CA TRP A 44 -39.03 8.97 23.68
C TRP A 44 -39.64 10.36 23.89
N SER A 45 -40.32 10.88 22.88
CA SER A 45 -40.96 12.20 22.90
C SER A 45 -42.07 12.32 23.96
N LYS A 46 -42.74 11.19 24.28
CA LYS A 46 -43.88 11.14 25.21
C LYS A 46 -43.45 11.02 26.66
N VAL A 47 -42.28 10.45 26.93
CA VAL A 47 -41.79 10.19 28.30
C VAL A 47 -40.58 11.03 28.71
N GLN A 48 -40.30 12.14 28.02
CA GLN A 48 -39.15 13.01 28.32
C GLN A 48 -39.08 13.51 29.78
N ASN A 49 -40.23 13.61 30.45
CA ASN A 49 -40.33 14.08 31.82
C ASN A 49 -40.16 12.97 32.88
N ASP A 50 -40.13 11.70 32.49
CA ASP A 50 -39.95 10.56 33.38
C ASP A 50 -38.61 9.88 33.12
N SER A 51 -37.60 10.26 33.90
CA SER A 51 -36.25 9.72 33.79
C SER A 51 -36.18 8.19 33.93
N HIS A 52 -37.06 7.57 34.72
CA HIS A 52 -37.06 6.13 34.92
C HIS A 52 -37.58 5.39 33.69
N LEU A 53 -38.69 5.85 33.11
CA LEU A 53 -39.22 5.31 31.85
C LEU A 53 -38.23 5.52 30.71
N LEU A 54 -37.64 6.72 30.61
CA LEU A 54 -36.67 7.04 29.58
C LEU A 54 -35.43 6.15 29.66
N CYS A 55 -34.90 5.90 30.86
CA CYS A 55 -33.79 4.96 31.06
C CYS A 55 -34.12 3.55 30.56
N GLU A 56 -35.32 3.03 30.86
CA GLU A 56 -35.71 1.69 30.39
C GLU A 56 -35.84 1.62 28.86
N LEU A 57 -36.39 2.67 28.21
CA LEU A 57 -36.43 2.75 26.75
C LEU A 57 -35.02 2.72 26.14
N ILE A 58 -34.11 3.55 26.67
CA ILE A 58 -32.72 3.63 26.22
C ILE A 58 -32.02 2.26 26.31
N ILE A 59 -32.18 1.58 27.45
CA ILE A 59 -31.56 0.26 27.68
C ILE A 59 -32.11 -0.77 26.68
N ILE A 60 -33.41 -0.73 26.38
CA ILE A 60 -34.02 -1.62 25.38
C ILE A 60 -33.42 -1.34 23.99
N MET A 61 -33.28 -0.07 23.57
CA MET A 61 -32.66 0.29 22.30
C MET A 61 -31.24 -0.28 22.19
N GLY A 62 -30.39 -0.03 23.20
CA GLY A 62 -29.02 -0.55 23.21
C GLY A 62 -28.95 -2.08 23.24
N SER A 63 -29.84 -2.74 23.98
CA SER A 63 -29.87 -4.20 24.08
C SER A 63 -30.32 -4.88 22.79
N LEU A 64 -31.35 -4.34 22.12
CA LEU A 64 -31.86 -4.86 20.85
C LEU A 64 -30.83 -4.71 19.73
N ALA A 65 -30.10 -3.60 19.69
CA ALA A 65 -29.07 -3.33 18.70
C ALA A 65 -27.79 -4.15 18.90
N GLN A 66 -27.50 -4.58 20.13
CA GLN A 66 -26.28 -5.31 20.44
C GLN A 66 -26.25 -6.68 19.74
N GLY A 67 -25.35 -6.81 18.76
CA GLY A 67 -25.13 -8.02 17.96
C GLY A 67 -26.23 -8.30 16.93
N VAL A 68 -27.02 -7.29 16.56
CA VAL A 68 -28.07 -7.39 15.52
C VAL A 68 -27.89 -6.23 14.55
N PRO A 69 -27.17 -6.40 13.42
CA PRO A 69 -26.88 -5.33 12.48
C PRO A 69 -28.14 -4.61 11.96
N GLU A 70 -29.21 -5.36 11.66
CA GLU A 70 -30.46 -4.81 11.13
C GLU A 70 -31.16 -3.89 12.14
N ALA A 71 -30.93 -4.11 13.45
CA ALA A 71 -31.44 -3.26 14.51
C ALA A 71 -30.70 -1.91 14.56
N VAL A 72 -29.43 -1.88 14.16
CA VAL A 72 -28.63 -0.65 14.07
C VAL A 72 -29.13 0.18 12.88
N ASP A 73 -29.37 -0.46 11.74
CA ASP A 73 -29.94 0.19 10.55
C ASP A 73 -31.29 0.83 10.86
N GLN A 74 -32.19 0.08 11.51
CA GLN A 74 -33.48 0.60 11.95
C GLN A 74 -33.35 1.76 12.96
N LEU A 75 -32.40 1.70 13.89
CA LEU A 75 -32.16 2.81 14.82
C LEU A 75 -31.68 4.08 14.12
N VAL A 76 -30.91 3.95 13.04
CA VAL A 76 -30.51 5.08 12.20
C VAL A 76 -31.71 5.60 11.43
N GLU A 77 -32.47 4.73 10.76
CA GLU A 77 -33.65 5.07 9.96
C GLU A 77 -34.73 5.80 10.77
N TYR A 78 -35.08 5.28 11.96
CA TYR A 78 -36.08 5.89 12.83
C TYR A 78 -35.54 7.10 13.63
N GLY A 79 -34.27 7.46 13.47
CA GLY A 79 -33.64 8.57 14.20
C GLY A 79 -33.35 8.27 15.67
N GLY A 80 -33.49 7.02 16.11
CA GLY A 80 -33.21 6.57 17.47
C GLY A 80 -31.75 6.76 17.88
N LEU A 81 -30.80 6.57 16.95
CA LEU A 81 -29.38 6.83 17.23
C LEU A 81 -29.13 8.32 17.56
N ASN A 82 -29.75 9.24 16.81
CA ASN A 82 -29.65 10.67 17.07
C ASN A 82 -30.26 11.07 18.42
N LEU A 83 -31.32 10.40 18.86
CA LEU A 83 -31.89 10.62 20.20
C LEU A 83 -30.91 10.19 21.31
N LEU A 84 -30.27 9.02 21.15
CA LEU A 84 -29.28 8.53 22.10
C LEU A 84 -28.07 9.47 22.19
N ILE A 85 -27.60 9.98 21.04
CA ILE A 85 -26.50 10.96 20.98
C ILE A 85 -26.88 12.26 21.67
N LYS A 86 -28.04 12.85 21.35
CA LYS A 86 -28.55 14.04 22.04
C LYS A 86 -28.73 13.82 23.54
N GLY A 87 -29.09 12.59 23.93
CA GLY A 87 -29.22 12.16 25.32
C GLY A 87 -27.93 12.21 26.13
N LEU A 88 -26.74 12.33 25.50
CA LEU A 88 -25.48 12.57 26.21
C LEU A 88 -25.45 13.94 26.91
N CYS A 89 -26.20 14.91 26.39
CA CYS A 89 -26.33 16.27 26.92
C CYS A 89 -27.52 16.42 27.89
N HIS A 90 -28.14 15.32 28.32
CA HIS A 90 -29.32 15.37 29.18
C HIS A 90 -28.99 15.83 30.61
N ASN A 91 -29.85 16.67 31.19
CA ASN A 91 -29.66 17.22 32.54
C ASN A 91 -29.70 16.15 33.64
N ASP A 92 -30.54 15.13 33.47
CA ASP A 92 -30.59 13.98 34.37
C ASP A 92 -29.42 13.02 34.11
N ARG A 93 -28.58 12.85 35.13
CA ARG A 93 -27.38 11.99 35.10
C ARG A 93 -27.72 10.53 34.81
N SER A 94 -28.85 10.01 35.28
CA SER A 94 -29.25 8.62 35.05
C SER A 94 -29.52 8.34 33.57
N VAL A 95 -30.20 9.27 32.91
CA VAL A 95 -30.50 9.23 31.47
C VAL A 95 -29.22 9.32 30.66
N MET A 96 -28.34 10.27 30.95
CA MET A 96 -27.04 10.39 30.28
C MET A 96 -26.20 9.11 30.41
N ILE A 97 -26.17 8.50 31.61
CA ILE A 97 -25.47 7.23 31.84
C ILE A 97 -26.11 6.08 31.04
N ALA A 98 -27.44 6.03 30.94
CA ALA A 98 -28.12 5.04 30.12
C ALA A 98 -27.77 5.22 28.63
N CYS A 99 -27.71 6.46 28.14
CA CYS A 99 -27.36 6.80 26.76
C CYS A 99 -25.94 6.36 26.42
N VAL A 100 -24.93 6.79 27.20
CA VAL A 100 -23.52 6.44 26.92
C VAL A 100 -23.28 4.93 26.97
N LYS A 101 -23.95 4.21 27.88
CA LYS A 101 -23.84 2.74 27.95
C LYS A 101 -24.51 2.06 26.74
N SER A 102 -25.66 2.56 26.31
CA SER A 102 -26.38 2.00 25.17
C SER A 102 -25.65 2.29 23.86
N LEU A 103 -25.12 3.50 23.69
CA LEU A 103 -24.24 3.86 22.58
C LEU A 103 -23.01 2.96 22.55
N ARG A 104 -22.33 2.73 23.69
CA ARG A 104 -21.20 1.79 23.75
C ARG A 104 -21.57 0.42 23.18
N LEU A 105 -22.72 -0.15 23.55
CA LEU A 105 -23.17 -1.45 23.04
C LEU A 105 -23.40 -1.43 21.53
N ILE A 106 -24.03 -0.37 21.03
CA ILE A 106 -24.32 -0.16 19.62
C ILE A 106 -23.01 -0.05 18.82
N TYR A 107 -22.10 0.84 19.22
CA TYR A 107 -20.82 1.05 18.54
C TYR A 107 -19.89 -0.17 18.62
N SER A 108 -19.94 -0.96 19.71
CA SER A 108 -19.06 -2.13 19.85
C SER A 108 -19.45 -3.33 18.97
N THR A 109 -20.67 -3.38 18.44
CA THR A 109 -21.21 -4.57 17.76
C THR A 109 -21.96 -4.29 16.46
N GLY A 110 -22.22 -3.01 16.16
CA GLY A 110 -23.04 -2.57 15.04
C GLY A 110 -22.26 -1.84 13.96
N PRO A 111 -22.70 -1.89 12.69
CA PRO A 111 -22.14 -1.11 11.60
C PRO A 111 -22.58 0.36 11.69
N VAL A 112 -22.16 1.07 12.74
CA VAL A 112 -22.56 2.46 12.97
C VAL A 112 -21.81 3.39 12.03
N PRO A 113 -22.49 4.30 11.31
CA PRO A 113 -21.80 5.32 10.52
C PRO A 113 -20.98 6.25 11.43
N PRO A 114 -19.66 6.35 11.24
CA PRO A 114 -18.77 7.06 12.18
C PRO A 114 -19.04 8.57 12.21
N ASN A 115 -19.40 9.16 11.08
CA ASN A 115 -19.56 10.61 10.90
C ASN A 115 -20.67 11.22 11.79
N ILE A 116 -21.67 10.43 12.19
CA ILE A 116 -22.83 10.93 12.96
C ILE A 116 -22.37 11.58 14.28
N LEU A 117 -21.33 11.03 14.92
CA LEU A 117 -20.79 11.57 16.17
C LEU A 117 -20.14 12.96 15.98
N PHE A 118 -19.56 13.21 14.80
CA PHE A 118 -18.76 14.39 14.49
C PHE A 118 -19.56 15.52 13.82
N GLN A 119 -20.87 15.34 13.61
CA GLN A 119 -21.74 16.37 13.01
C GLN A 119 -21.99 17.56 13.95
N ASP A 120 -21.97 17.36 15.26
CA ASP A 120 -22.20 18.40 16.26
C ASP A 120 -21.02 18.47 17.25
N VAL A 121 -20.31 19.59 17.21
CA VAL A 121 -19.15 19.86 18.08
C VAL A 121 -19.53 19.82 19.56
N ASN A 122 -20.78 20.17 19.94
CA ASN A 122 -21.20 20.10 21.34
C ASN A 122 -21.30 18.66 21.83
N THR A 123 -21.76 17.75 20.97
CA THR A 123 -21.77 16.31 21.25
C THR A 123 -20.35 15.80 21.49
N VAL A 124 -19.39 16.19 20.63
CA VAL A 124 -17.97 15.83 20.78
C VAL A 124 -17.42 16.35 22.12
N LYS A 125 -17.61 17.64 22.42
CA LYS A 125 -17.19 18.25 23.69
C LYS A 125 -17.79 17.55 24.91
N GLN A 126 -19.07 17.22 24.86
CA GLN A 126 -19.74 16.51 25.94
C GLN A 126 -19.14 15.12 26.14
N LEU A 127 -18.91 14.37 25.07
CA LEU A 127 -18.33 13.03 25.14
C LEU A 127 -16.89 13.06 25.68
N LEU A 128 -16.09 14.05 25.28
CA LEU A 128 -14.77 14.30 25.86
C LEU A 128 -14.84 14.66 27.34
N GLY A 129 -15.83 15.47 27.75
CA GLY A 129 -16.09 15.75 29.16
C GLY A 129 -16.44 14.50 29.99
N LEU A 130 -17.10 13.51 29.38
CA LEU A 130 -17.41 12.23 30.03
C LEU A 130 -16.17 11.37 30.33
N LEU A 131 -15.02 11.64 29.70
CA LEU A 131 -13.75 10.96 30.01
C LEU A 131 -13.28 11.22 31.46
N ALA A 132 -13.61 12.38 32.02
CA ALA A 132 -13.30 12.73 33.41
C ALA A 132 -14.30 12.11 34.42
N SER A 133 -15.37 11.45 33.96
CA SER A 133 -16.38 10.84 34.84
C SER A 133 -15.88 9.54 35.47
N PRO A 134 -16.46 9.08 36.60
CA PRO A 134 -16.09 7.80 37.21
C PRO A 134 -16.49 6.60 36.31
N PRO A 135 -15.82 5.44 36.46
CA PRO A 135 -16.20 4.21 35.76
C PRO A 135 -17.65 3.80 36.07
N PRO A 136 -18.38 3.22 35.11
CA PRO A 136 -17.95 2.81 33.75
C PRO A 136 -18.20 3.89 32.67
N VAL A 137 -18.47 5.14 33.05
CA VAL A 137 -18.84 6.21 32.09
C VAL A 137 -17.65 6.60 31.22
N ASN A 138 -16.50 6.88 31.84
CA ASN A 138 -15.26 7.19 31.11
C ASN A 138 -14.81 6.05 30.19
N GLU A 139 -14.90 4.80 30.64
CA GLU A 139 -14.64 3.61 29.84
C GLU A 139 -15.53 3.59 28.59
N SER A 140 -16.83 3.85 28.77
CA SER A 140 -17.80 3.84 27.68
C SER A 140 -17.56 4.97 26.68
N ALA A 141 -17.27 6.18 27.17
CA ALA A 141 -16.94 7.32 26.34
C ALA A 141 -15.67 7.09 25.50
N ALA A 142 -14.60 6.56 26.12
CA ALA A 142 -13.36 6.25 25.42
C ALA A 142 -13.54 5.19 24.33
N ILE A 143 -14.35 4.15 24.57
CA ILE A 143 -14.66 3.13 23.56
C ILE A 143 -15.42 3.75 22.39
N ILE A 144 -16.44 4.58 22.65
CA ILE A 144 -17.21 5.24 21.58
C ILE A 144 -16.30 6.12 20.72
N ILE A 145 -15.47 6.96 21.35
CA ILE A 145 -14.52 7.83 20.63
C ILE A 145 -13.56 6.99 19.80
N GLY A 146 -12.94 5.97 20.40
CA GLY A 146 -11.95 5.12 19.72
C GLY A 146 -12.52 4.35 18.53
N ILE A 147 -13.77 3.89 18.59
CA ILE A 147 -14.43 3.19 17.45
C ILE A 147 -14.88 4.19 16.37
N SER A 148 -15.32 5.38 16.75
CA SER A 148 -15.85 6.38 15.82
C SER A 148 -14.74 7.10 15.05
N CYS A 149 -13.55 7.22 15.65
CA CYS A 149 -12.39 7.84 15.04
C CYS A 149 -11.78 6.91 13.97
N GLN A 150 -12.08 7.17 12.70
CA GLN A 150 -11.75 6.27 11.58
C GLN A 150 -10.95 6.94 10.45
N CYS A 151 -10.87 8.27 10.43
CA CYS A 151 -10.15 9.05 9.42
C CYS A 151 -9.49 10.28 10.02
N GLU A 152 -8.64 10.93 9.24
CA GLU A 152 -7.89 12.13 9.63
C GLU A 152 -8.80 13.29 10.04
N ASP A 153 -9.93 13.50 9.35
CA ASP A 153 -10.90 14.54 9.71
C ASP A 153 -11.47 14.34 11.13
N HIS A 154 -11.79 13.10 11.50
CA HIS A 154 -12.28 12.79 12.84
C HIS A 154 -11.21 13.03 13.91
N GLN A 155 -9.96 12.68 13.60
CA GLN A 155 -8.82 12.92 14.49
C GLN A 155 -8.63 14.42 14.71
N ASN A 156 -8.62 15.21 13.64
CA ASN A 156 -8.43 16.67 13.70
C ASN A 156 -9.56 17.35 14.51
N ILE A 157 -10.82 16.95 14.32
CA ILE A 157 -11.94 17.45 15.15
C ILE A 157 -11.72 17.13 16.65
N LEU A 158 -11.20 15.95 16.98
CA LEU A 158 -10.92 15.57 18.36
C LEU A 158 -9.73 16.36 18.94
N LEU A 159 -8.68 16.57 18.15
CA LEU A 159 -7.51 17.38 18.51
C LEU A 159 -7.91 18.83 18.82
N ASP A 160 -8.71 19.46 17.95
CA ASP A 160 -9.26 20.81 18.16
C ASP A 160 -10.03 20.96 19.50
N ASN A 161 -10.52 19.84 20.04
CA ASN A 161 -11.24 19.78 21.31
C ASN A 161 -10.41 19.19 22.47
N ASN A 162 -9.07 19.17 22.36
CA ASN A 162 -8.12 18.75 23.40
C ASN A 162 -8.27 17.29 23.86
N VAL A 163 -8.57 16.37 22.94
CA VAL A 163 -8.75 14.95 23.25
C VAL A 163 -7.54 14.33 23.97
N LEU A 164 -6.32 14.70 23.60
CA LEU A 164 -5.09 14.14 24.17
C LEU A 164 -4.97 14.47 25.67
N GLN A 165 -5.32 15.70 26.05
CA GLN A 165 -5.38 16.09 27.45
C GLN A 165 -6.47 15.30 28.20
N ALA A 166 -7.64 15.09 27.60
CA ALA A 166 -8.72 14.32 28.22
C ALA A 166 -8.35 12.85 28.44
N ILE A 167 -7.66 12.22 27.49
CA ILE A 167 -7.21 10.81 27.56
C ILE A 167 -6.14 10.59 28.65
N SER A 168 -5.30 11.59 28.94
CA SER A 168 -4.20 11.45 29.91
C SER A 168 -4.63 10.86 31.26
N SER A 169 -5.81 11.27 31.75
CA SER A 169 -6.38 10.78 33.02
C SER A 169 -6.77 9.29 32.98
N LEU A 170 -7.12 8.76 31.81
CA LEU A 170 -7.45 7.35 31.62
C LEU A 170 -6.19 6.48 31.62
N LEU A 171 -5.09 6.98 31.04
CA LEU A 171 -3.81 6.28 30.97
C LEU A 171 -3.15 6.10 32.35
N LEU A 172 -3.53 6.91 33.33
CA LEU A 172 -3.10 6.81 34.73
C LEU A 172 -4.09 6.06 35.62
N SER A 173 -5.17 5.52 35.04
CA SER A 173 -6.22 4.83 35.81
C SER A 173 -5.73 3.50 36.37
N GLN A 174 -6.08 3.23 37.64
CA GLN A 174 -5.87 1.90 38.27
C GLN A 174 -6.85 0.84 37.73
N SER A 175 -7.94 1.25 37.06
CA SER A 175 -8.88 0.32 36.45
C SER A 175 -8.36 -0.14 35.09
N GLN A 176 -8.05 -1.43 34.99
CA GLN A 176 -7.53 -2.06 33.77
C GLN A 176 -8.45 -1.88 32.57
N LYS A 177 -9.78 -1.87 32.79
CA LYS A 177 -10.77 -1.62 31.73
C LYS A 177 -10.70 -0.19 31.19
N VAL A 178 -10.56 0.78 32.09
CA VAL A 178 -10.46 2.20 31.73
C VAL A 178 -9.13 2.48 31.04
N LEU A 179 -8.03 1.94 31.58
CA LEU A 179 -6.70 2.05 30.98
C LEU A 179 -6.70 1.46 29.55
N CYS A 180 -7.25 0.26 29.37
CA CYS A 180 -7.34 -0.36 28.05
C CYS A 180 -8.21 0.45 27.08
N ALA A 181 -9.35 0.99 27.53
CA ALA A 181 -10.18 1.87 26.72
C ALA A 181 -9.47 3.17 26.35
N GLY A 182 -8.72 3.76 27.28
CA GLY A 182 -7.88 4.94 27.05
C GLY A 182 -6.79 4.69 26.01
N LEU A 183 -6.10 3.55 26.08
CA LEU A 183 -5.09 3.17 25.10
C LEU A 183 -5.69 2.94 23.71
N LYS A 184 -6.84 2.26 23.61
CA LYS A 184 -7.57 2.08 22.35
C LYS A 184 -7.96 3.43 21.73
N CYS A 185 -8.48 4.33 22.55
CA CYS A 185 -8.84 5.69 22.15
C CYS A 185 -7.61 6.46 21.67
N LEU A 186 -6.51 6.44 22.43
CA LEU A 186 -5.25 7.09 22.03
C LEU A 186 -4.77 6.58 20.68
N CYS A 187 -4.72 5.26 20.50
CA CYS A 187 -4.22 4.66 19.28
C CYS A 187 -5.09 5.07 18.07
N ALA A 188 -6.41 5.20 18.21
CA ALA A 188 -7.27 5.69 17.13
C ALA A 188 -7.03 7.18 16.78
N VAL A 189 -6.73 8.01 17.78
CA VAL A 189 -6.45 9.45 17.60
C VAL A 189 -5.12 9.68 16.90
N ILE A 190 -4.09 8.91 17.23
CA ILE A 190 -2.71 9.15 16.72
C ILE A 190 -2.36 8.34 15.46
N LYS A 191 -3.24 7.43 15.04
CA LYS A 191 -2.96 6.53 13.91
C LYS A 191 -2.76 7.33 12.63
N ASP A 192 -1.57 7.22 12.05
CA ASP A 192 -1.18 7.80 10.77
C ASP A 192 -1.46 9.32 10.65
N ASN A 193 -1.38 10.06 11.76
CA ASN A 193 -1.64 11.50 11.80
C ASN A 193 -0.47 12.27 12.44
N GLU A 194 0.27 13.01 11.62
CA GLU A 194 1.45 13.77 12.04
C GLU A 194 1.09 14.89 13.04
N ASN A 195 -0.02 15.60 12.83
CA ASN A 195 -0.47 16.67 13.74
C ASN A 195 -0.77 16.11 15.14
N ALA A 196 -1.44 14.96 15.20
CA ALA A 196 -1.75 14.28 16.47
C ALA A 196 -0.47 13.89 17.22
N LEU A 197 0.53 13.38 16.50
CA LEU A 197 1.82 12.99 17.06
C LEU A 197 2.61 14.21 17.53
N ASP A 198 2.64 15.30 16.76
CA ASP A 198 3.31 16.54 17.14
C ASP A 198 2.69 17.17 18.39
N GLU A 199 1.36 17.25 18.46
CA GLU A 199 0.66 17.75 19.65
C GLU A 199 0.91 16.85 20.87
N LEU A 200 0.89 15.52 20.68
CA LEU A 200 1.22 14.57 21.74
C LEU A 200 2.67 14.78 22.26
N MET A 201 3.61 15.04 21.36
CA MET A 201 5.00 15.34 21.68
C MET A 201 5.15 16.70 22.38
N GLN A 202 4.32 17.69 22.06
CA GLN A 202 4.30 19.00 22.73
C GLN A 202 3.69 18.93 24.14
N ILE A 203 2.56 18.23 24.30
CA ILE A 203 1.95 17.97 25.63
C ILE A 203 2.95 17.22 26.52
N SER A 204 3.72 16.33 25.92
CA SER A 204 4.78 15.61 26.59
C SER A 204 6.13 16.32 26.55
N ALA A 205 6.30 17.54 26.04
CA ALA A 205 7.62 18.20 25.96
C ALA A 205 8.24 18.52 27.33
N TYR A 206 7.47 18.42 28.43
CA TYR A 206 7.98 18.45 29.79
C TYR A 206 8.22 17.05 30.41
N ASP A 207 7.77 15.98 29.74
CA ASP A 207 7.82 14.58 30.20
C ASP A 207 7.64 13.54 29.05
N THR A 208 8.36 13.64 27.92
CA THR A 208 8.28 12.65 26.81
C THR A 208 8.76 11.29 27.29
N ARG A 209 9.67 11.31 28.27
CA ARG A 209 10.02 10.16 29.09
C ARG A 209 8.80 9.61 29.82
N GLY A 210 7.90 10.40 30.38
CA GLY A 210 6.69 9.96 31.08
C GLY A 210 5.77 9.08 30.25
N LEU A 211 5.26 9.57 29.10
CA LEU A 211 4.34 8.78 28.27
C LEU A 211 5.05 7.59 27.62
N PHE A 212 6.23 7.81 27.03
CA PHE A 212 7.01 6.74 26.44
C PHE A 212 7.34 5.65 27.48
N ASN A 213 7.85 6.04 28.65
CA ASN A 213 8.14 5.08 29.73
C ASN A 213 6.87 4.44 30.27
N LEU A 214 5.74 5.15 30.32
CA LEU A 214 4.46 4.57 30.71
C LEU A 214 4.08 3.44 29.75
N LEU A 215 4.07 3.72 28.44
CA LEU A 215 3.73 2.73 27.43
C LEU A 215 4.74 1.56 27.40
N ASP A 216 6.03 1.86 27.52
CA ASP A 216 7.11 0.85 27.59
C ASP A 216 6.98 -0.04 28.84
N ASN A 217 6.66 0.55 30.00
CA ASN A 217 6.39 -0.18 31.23
C ASN A 217 5.14 -1.05 31.11
N LEU A 218 4.07 -0.54 30.49
CA LEU A 218 2.84 -1.31 30.26
C LEU A 218 3.08 -2.48 29.30
N LEU A 219 3.86 -2.27 28.24
CA LEU A 219 4.29 -3.33 27.33
C LEU A 219 5.09 -4.41 28.08
N LYS A 220 6.04 -3.99 28.92
CA LYS A 220 6.97 -4.90 29.60
C LYS A 220 6.33 -5.69 30.74
N TYR A 221 5.56 -5.02 31.59
CA TYR A 221 5.17 -5.57 32.89
C TYR A 221 3.67 -5.89 33.03
N SER A 222 2.81 -5.41 32.12
CA SER A 222 1.37 -5.68 32.27
C SER A 222 1.07 -7.18 32.13
N PRO A 223 0.29 -7.78 33.04
CA PRO A 223 -0.19 -9.16 32.87
C PRO A 223 -1.32 -9.26 31.85
N TYR A 224 -1.90 -8.13 31.41
CA TYR A 224 -3.06 -8.10 30.52
C TYR A 224 -2.65 -7.91 29.06
N VAL A 225 -2.92 -8.91 28.23
CA VAL A 225 -2.48 -8.97 26.82
C VAL A 225 -3.03 -7.80 26.00
N HIS A 226 -4.30 -7.41 26.20
CA HIS A 226 -4.85 -6.24 25.49
C HIS A 226 -4.15 -4.92 25.87
N ILE A 227 -3.70 -4.75 27.12
CA ILE A 227 -2.97 -3.55 27.53
C ILE A 227 -1.59 -3.55 26.89
N LYS A 228 -0.90 -4.70 26.89
CA LYS A 228 0.38 -4.86 26.17
C LYS A 228 0.25 -4.50 24.69
N LEU A 229 -0.74 -5.06 24.02
CA LEU A 229 -1.01 -4.83 22.60
C LEU A 229 -1.21 -3.34 22.31
N HIS A 230 -2.16 -2.68 22.97
CA HIS A 230 -2.46 -1.29 22.62
C HIS A 230 -1.35 -0.33 23.08
N SER A 231 -0.58 -0.69 24.12
CA SER A 231 0.65 0.05 24.44
C SER A 231 1.67 -0.07 23.32
N ALA A 232 1.84 -1.27 22.75
CA ALA A 232 2.73 -1.52 21.61
C ALA A 232 2.28 -0.78 20.34
N VAL A 233 0.98 -0.79 20.03
CA VAL A 233 0.42 -0.05 18.87
C VAL A 233 0.71 1.43 19.00
N CYS A 234 0.40 2.02 20.15
CA CYS A 234 0.62 3.44 20.37
C CYS A 234 2.13 3.77 20.36
N LEU A 235 3.00 2.90 20.90
CA LEU A 235 4.46 3.05 20.77
C LEU A 235 4.94 2.96 19.32
N ALA A 236 4.38 2.09 18.49
CA ALA A 236 4.77 1.95 17.09
C ALA A 236 4.54 3.25 16.31
N HIS A 237 3.39 3.90 16.50
CA HIS A 237 3.11 5.20 15.88
C HIS A 237 4.03 6.31 16.41
N VAL A 238 4.30 6.35 17.72
CA VAL A 238 5.21 7.36 18.31
C VAL A 238 6.66 7.16 17.86
N LEU A 239 7.13 5.91 17.77
CA LEU A 239 8.51 5.59 17.41
C LEU A 239 8.79 5.72 15.92
N LYS A 240 7.84 5.39 15.03
CA LYS A 240 8.06 5.47 13.58
C LYS A 240 8.32 6.91 13.11
N GLY A 241 7.87 7.92 13.86
CA GLY A 241 8.15 9.34 13.63
C GLY A 241 9.28 9.95 14.48
N SER A 242 9.98 9.18 15.32
CA SER A 242 10.98 9.72 16.26
C SER A 242 12.31 8.96 16.27
N ASN A 243 13.42 9.67 16.47
CA ASN A 243 14.79 9.10 16.53
C ASN A 243 15.09 8.33 17.85
N LEU A 244 14.09 7.67 18.44
CA LEU A 244 14.22 7.01 19.74
C LEU A 244 14.66 5.54 19.56
N GLY A 245 15.83 5.18 20.09
CA GLY A 245 16.47 3.86 19.95
C GLY A 245 15.83 2.71 20.74
N ALA A 246 14.51 2.64 20.86
CA ALA A 246 13.78 1.62 21.62
C ALA A 246 12.99 0.62 20.77
N ILE A 247 13.17 0.67 19.45
CA ILE A 247 12.42 -0.12 18.46
C ILE A 247 12.61 -1.63 18.67
N GLU A 248 13.83 -2.10 18.97
CA GLU A 248 14.11 -3.52 19.18
C GLU A 248 13.21 -4.15 20.26
N ARG A 249 13.01 -3.47 21.39
CA ARG A 249 12.15 -3.99 22.47
C ARG A 249 10.69 -4.03 22.07
N LEU A 250 10.24 -3.02 21.32
CA LEU A 250 8.89 -2.99 20.78
C LEU A 250 8.67 -4.17 19.83
N ILE A 251 9.63 -4.44 18.93
CA ILE A 251 9.61 -5.61 18.04
C ILE A 251 9.45 -6.89 18.86
N LEU A 252 10.30 -7.13 19.86
CA LEU A 252 10.23 -8.33 20.71
C LEU A 252 8.89 -8.46 21.44
N GLY A 253 8.35 -7.34 21.92
CA GLY A 253 7.02 -7.27 22.54
C GLY A 253 5.91 -7.69 21.58
N LEU A 254 5.91 -7.15 20.35
CA LEU A 254 4.93 -7.50 19.30
C LEU A 254 5.07 -8.96 18.85
N VAL A 255 6.29 -9.46 18.67
CA VAL A 255 6.54 -10.87 18.35
C VAL A 255 5.96 -11.79 19.42
N SER A 256 6.09 -11.44 20.70
CA SER A 256 5.51 -12.22 21.79
C SER A 256 3.98 -12.32 21.75
N LEU A 257 3.31 -11.32 21.15
CA LEU A 257 1.86 -11.28 20.97
C LEU A 257 1.39 -12.01 19.70
N CYS A 258 2.31 -12.42 18.83
CA CYS A 258 2.05 -13.21 17.63
C CYS A 258 2.16 -14.72 17.85
N LYS A 259 2.39 -15.17 19.09
CA LYS A 259 2.61 -16.59 19.38
C LYS A 259 1.29 -17.40 19.35
N PRO A 260 1.34 -18.71 19.06
CA PRO A 260 0.14 -19.54 18.95
C PRO A 260 -0.62 -19.75 20.26
N ASP A 261 0.03 -19.57 21.41
CA ASP A 261 -0.55 -19.66 22.77
C ASP A 261 -1.45 -18.47 23.11
N ILE A 262 -1.42 -17.39 22.32
CA ILE A 262 -2.40 -16.31 22.44
C ILE A 262 -3.76 -16.78 21.89
N GLU A 263 -4.71 -17.00 22.80
CA GLU A 263 -6.06 -17.48 22.49
C GLU A 263 -6.82 -16.51 21.56
N ASP A 264 -6.76 -15.21 21.83
CA ASP A 264 -7.47 -14.20 21.06
C ASP A 264 -6.78 -13.90 19.72
N SER A 265 -7.37 -14.38 18.63
CA SER A 265 -6.90 -14.14 17.26
C SER A 265 -6.86 -12.67 16.87
N THR A 266 -7.73 -11.82 17.42
CA THR A 266 -7.70 -10.38 17.13
C THR A 266 -6.43 -9.71 17.63
N ILE A 267 -5.85 -10.23 18.73
CA ILE A 267 -4.57 -9.77 19.26
C ILE A 267 -3.44 -10.15 18.32
N LYS A 268 -3.40 -11.42 17.87
CA LYS A 268 -2.38 -11.91 16.93
C LYS A 268 -2.39 -11.10 15.62
N ILE A 269 -3.58 -10.88 15.06
CA ILE A 269 -3.77 -10.08 13.83
C ILE A 269 -3.27 -8.65 14.02
N THR A 270 -3.69 -7.99 15.10
CA THR A 270 -3.30 -6.60 15.37
C THR A 270 -1.80 -6.48 15.62
N ALA A 271 -1.21 -7.42 16.36
CA ALA A 271 0.22 -7.45 16.63
C ALA A 271 1.03 -7.64 15.34
N ALA A 272 0.61 -8.58 14.47
CA ALA A 272 1.27 -8.84 13.20
C ALA A 272 1.22 -7.62 12.27
N ASN A 273 0.06 -6.96 12.14
CA ASN A 273 -0.08 -5.74 11.33
C ASN A 273 0.73 -4.57 11.89
N THR A 274 0.76 -4.42 13.22
CA THR A 274 1.57 -3.37 13.88
C THR A 274 3.06 -3.62 13.68
N LEU A 275 3.50 -4.89 13.75
CA LEU A 275 4.87 -5.26 13.49
C LEU A 275 5.23 -5.03 12.02
N ALA A 276 4.33 -5.34 11.08
CA ALA A 276 4.51 -5.09 9.65
C ALA A 276 4.70 -3.59 9.37
N PHE A 277 3.88 -2.74 10.01
CA PHE A 277 4.04 -1.30 9.98
C PHE A 277 5.39 -0.84 10.53
N LEU A 278 5.88 -1.44 11.61
CA LEU A 278 7.15 -1.04 12.23
C LEU A 278 8.38 -1.42 11.39
N VAL A 279 8.38 -2.60 10.77
CA VAL A 279 9.56 -3.14 10.05
C VAL A 279 9.62 -2.72 8.57
N SER A 280 8.67 -1.93 8.07
CA SER A 280 8.58 -1.61 6.64
C SER A 280 9.76 -0.80 6.10
N ASP A 281 10.40 0.02 6.94
CA ASP A 281 11.31 1.07 6.48
C ASP A 281 12.80 0.75 6.66
N HIS A 282 13.13 -0.08 7.66
CA HIS A 282 14.51 -0.33 8.07
C HIS A 282 14.90 -1.82 7.96
N PRO A 283 15.92 -2.16 7.15
CA PRO A 283 16.44 -3.52 7.03
C PRO A 283 16.85 -4.16 8.36
N SER A 284 17.41 -3.38 9.29
CA SER A 284 17.81 -3.87 10.62
C SER A 284 16.61 -4.42 11.42
N ASP A 285 15.46 -3.74 11.32
CA ASP A 285 14.26 -4.10 12.08
C ASP A 285 13.63 -5.38 11.52
N GLN A 286 13.73 -5.57 10.19
CA GLN A 286 13.34 -6.81 9.52
C GLN A 286 14.20 -7.99 10.00
N GLU A 287 15.51 -7.79 10.12
CA GLU A 287 16.44 -8.82 10.62
C GLU A 287 16.18 -9.20 12.07
N ILE A 288 15.95 -8.21 12.95
CA ILE A 288 15.63 -8.43 14.37
C ILE A 288 14.35 -9.25 14.48
N ALA A 289 13.27 -8.81 13.83
CA ALA A 289 11.98 -9.48 13.89
C ALA A 289 12.06 -10.91 13.34
N ALA A 290 12.64 -11.10 12.15
CA ALA A 290 12.73 -12.41 11.50
C ALA A 290 13.67 -13.39 12.22
N SER A 291 14.61 -12.89 13.02
CA SER A 291 15.53 -13.72 13.82
C SER A 291 15.00 -14.01 15.23
N THR A 292 13.86 -13.42 15.61
CA THR A 292 13.26 -13.67 16.92
C THR A 292 12.56 -15.04 16.90
N ASP A 293 12.94 -15.90 17.86
CA ASP A 293 12.55 -17.31 17.87
C ASP A 293 11.04 -17.52 17.74
N ASN A 294 10.69 -18.40 16.79
CA ASN A 294 9.35 -18.87 16.46
C ASN A 294 8.39 -17.88 15.80
N LEU A 295 8.79 -16.65 15.46
CA LEU A 295 7.89 -15.75 14.71
C LEU A 295 7.48 -16.39 13.38
N LEU A 296 8.47 -16.71 12.53
CA LEU A 296 8.22 -17.22 11.18
C LEU A 296 7.45 -18.55 11.20
N SER A 297 7.78 -19.45 12.12
CA SER A 297 7.06 -20.72 12.27
C SER A 297 5.63 -20.53 12.75
N SER A 298 5.37 -19.57 13.63
CA SER A 298 4.01 -19.23 14.08
C SER A 298 3.16 -18.68 12.93
N LEU A 299 3.73 -17.78 12.13
CA LEU A 299 3.06 -17.21 10.97
C LEU A 299 2.70 -18.29 9.94
N VAL A 300 3.62 -19.21 9.61
CA VAL A 300 3.29 -20.34 8.73
C VAL A 300 2.27 -21.28 9.36
N GLY A 301 2.34 -21.49 10.67
CA GLY A 301 1.32 -22.25 11.41
C GLY A 301 -0.08 -21.66 11.24
N PHE A 302 -0.22 -20.34 11.27
CA PHE A 302 -1.50 -19.66 11.03
C PHE A 302 -2.03 -19.86 9.62
N LEU A 303 -1.15 -19.95 8.61
CA LEU A 303 -1.54 -20.25 7.23
C LEU A 303 -2.04 -21.70 7.09
N SER A 304 -1.39 -22.65 7.79
CA SER A 304 -1.68 -24.08 7.62
C SER A 304 -2.90 -24.58 8.41
N ASN A 305 -3.38 -23.84 9.41
CA ASN A 305 -4.45 -24.28 10.32
C ASN A 305 -5.84 -23.91 9.78
N LYS A 306 -6.19 -24.45 8.61
CA LYS A 306 -7.52 -24.26 8.04
C LYS A 306 -8.58 -24.97 8.92
N PRO A 307 -9.72 -24.32 9.24
CA PRO A 307 -10.80 -24.98 9.99
C PRO A 307 -11.39 -26.17 9.20
N ASP A 308 -11.68 -27.26 9.91
CA ASP A 308 -12.29 -28.48 9.36
C ASP A 308 -13.78 -28.23 9.06
N GLN A 309 -14.18 -28.32 7.78
CA GLN A 309 -15.56 -28.05 7.32
C GLN A 309 -16.57 -29.17 7.68
N ASP A 310 -16.12 -30.32 8.15
CA ASP A 310 -16.96 -31.52 8.28
C ASP A 310 -17.62 -31.71 9.67
N ASN A 311 -17.38 -30.87 10.68
CA ASN A 311 -17.73 -31.19 12.08
C ASN A 311 -18.30 -30.05 12.97
N ILE A 312 -18.80 -28.94 12.44
CA ILE A 312 -19.24 -27.77 13.25
C ILE A 312 -20.61 -27.23 12.78
N ASP A 313 -21.38 -26.68 13.72
CA ASP A 313 -22.70 -26.05 13.47
C ASP A 313 -22.59 -24.89 12.46
N VAL A 314 -23.57 -24.78 11.55
CA VAL A 314 -23.59 -23.88 10.37
C VAL A 314 -23.37 -22.40 10.69
N ASP A 315 -23.74 -21.92 11.90
CA ASP A 315 -23.57 -20.51 12.30
C ASP A 315 -22.16 -20.19 12.87
N ASP A 316 -21.42 -21.17 13.41
CA ASP A 316 -20.05 -21.00 13.95
C ASP A 316 -18.98 -21.12 12.85
N ASP A 317 -19.32 -21.79 11.75
CA ASP A 317 -18.44 -22.04 10.61
C ASP A 317 -18.00 -20.72 9.94
N ASP A 318 -18.95 -19.79 9.70
CA ASP A 318 -18.68 -18.52 9.03
C ASP A 318 -17.69 -17.63 9.80
N GLN A 319 -17.83 -17.53 11.13
CA GLN A 319 -16.97 -16.65 11.93
C GLN A 319 -15.55 -17.21 12.08
N SER A 320 -15.41 -18.53 12.22
CA SER A 320 -14.11 -19.19 12.30
C SER A 320 -13.30 -19.05 11.00
N ILE A 321 -13.97 -19.17 9.85
CA ILE A 321 -13.39 -18.99 8.52
C ILE A 321 -12.95 -17.54 8.32
N VAL A 322 -13.77 -16.55 8.70
CA VAL A 322 -13.39 -15.12 8.61
C VAL A 322 -12.15 -14.81 9.46
N VAL A 323 -12.08 -15.36 10.67
CA VAL A 323 -10.91 -15.18 11.55
C VAL A 323 -9.67 -15.86 10.95
N TYR A 324 -9.80 -17.06 10.39
CA TYR A 324 -8.72 -17.75 9.68
C TYR A 324 -8.18 -16.90 8.51
N HIS A 325 -9.05 -16.40 7.64
CA HIS A 325 -8.61 -15.55 6.53
C HIS A 325 -7.94 -14.25 7.00
N SER A 326 -8.41 -13.66 8.10
CA SER A 326 -7.80 -12.48 8.70
C SER A 326 -6.41 -12.77 9.29
N LEU A 327 -6.21 -13.95 9.90
CA LEU A 327 -4.91 -14.44 10.32
C LEU A 327 -3.97 -14.65 9.12
N CYS A 328 -4.48 -15.25 8.03
CA CYS A 328 -3.69 -15.43 6.81
C CYS A 328 -3.24 -14.10 6.21
N GLN A 329 -4.17 -13.14 6.10
CA GLN A 329 -3.89 -11.81 5.57
C GLN A 329 -2.81 -11.10 6.38
N SER A 330 -2.97 -10.99 7.70
CA SER A 330 -1.99 -10.32 8.57
C SER A 330 -0.63 -11.03 8.60
N SER A 331 -0.61 -12.36 8.53
CA SER A 331 0.63 -13.14 8.48
C SER A 331 1.40 -12.93 7.17
N LEU A 332 0.70 -13.01 6.02
CA LEU A 332 1.28 -12.76 4.71
C LEU A 332 1.72 -11.30 4.55
N HIS A 333 0.96 -10.36 5.11
CA HIS A 333 1.31 -8.95 5.14
C HIS A 333 2.63 -8.72 5.88
N LEU A 334 2.75 -9.25 7.11
CA LEU A 334 3.98 -9.18 7.89
C LEU A 334 5.16 -9.86 7.17
N MET A 335 4.96 -11.06 6.61
CA MET A 335 6.00 -11.74 5.82
C MET A 335 6.45 -10.93 4.61
N SER A 336 5.52 -10.26 3.92
CA SER A 336 5.83 -9.37 2.80
C SER A 336 6.74 -8.22 3.22
N GLN A 337 6.48 -7.60 4.39
CA GLN A 337 7.31 -6.52 4.91
C GLN A 337 8.69 -7.01 5.39
N LEU A 338 8.75 -8.14 6.09
CA LEU A 338 10.01 -8.78 6.51
C LEU A 338 10.92 -9.10 5.31
N CYS A 339 10.33 -9.58 4.21
CA CYS A 339 11.06 -9.98 2.99
C CYS A 339 11.39 -8.83 2.04
N SER A 340 10.96 -7.60 2.34
CA SER A 340 10.97 -6.51 1.36
C SER A 340 12.37 -6.11 0.91
N SER A 341 13.35 -6.08 1.84
CA SER A 341 14.68 -5.51 1.59
C SER A 341 15.83 -6.48 1.82
N VAL A 342 15.75 -7.36 2.83
CA VAL A 342 16.89 -8.19 3.28
C VAL A 342 16.88 -9.59 2.64
N GLU A 343 17.99 -9.97 1.99
CA GLU A 343 18.15 -11.26 1.30
C GLU A 343 18.13 -12.46 2.25
N ASP A 344 18.83 -12.37 3.38
CA ASP A 344 18.87 -13.43 4.37
C ASP A 344 17.48 -13.67 5.00
N VAL A 345 16.69 -12.61 5.18
CA VAL A 345 15.31 -12.73 5.68
C VAL A 345 14.41 -13.40 4.65
N ARG A 346 14.51 -13.04 3.36
CA ARG A 346 13.80 -13.75 2.28
C ARG A 346 14.09 -15.25 2.30
N LEU A 347 15.37 -15.62 2.45
CA LEU A 347 15.78 -17.02 2.57
C LEU A 347 15.18 -17.69 3.81
N LYS A 348 15.22 -17.05 4.98
CA LYS A 348 14.62 -17.59 6.21
C LYS A 348 13.11 -17.83 6.09
N VAL A 349 12.38 -16.93 5.42
CA VAL A 349 10.93 -17.05 5.22
C VAL A 349 10.61 -18.19 4.26
N VAL A 350 11.21 -18.21 3.06
CA VAL A 350 10.87 -19.22 2.04
C VAL A 350 11.23 -20.65 2.45
N THR A 351 12.25 -20.79 3.31
CA THR A 351 12.71 -22.09 3.84
C THR A 351 11.90 -22.59 5.02
N GLN A 352 10.92 -21.83 5.52
CA GLN A 352 10.04 -22.33 6.57
C GLN A 352 9.26 -23.57 6.07
N PRO A 353 9.11 -24.62 6.90
CA PRO A 353 8.37 -25.82 6.52
C PRO A 353 6.95 -25.47 6.06
N LYS A 354 6.50 -26.03 4.93
CA LYS A 354 5.19 -25.77 4.29
C LYS A 354 4.96 -24.35 3.76
N MET A 355 5.93 -23.43 3.82
CA MET A 355 5.73 -22.04 3.37
C MET A 355 5.26 -21.97 1.91
N ILE A 356 5.94 -22.64 0.99
CA ILE A 356 5.58 -22.65 -0.44
C ILE A 356 4.20 -23.26 -0.68
N GLN A 357 3.88 -24.35 0.02
CA GLN A 357 2.56 -24.98 -0.05
C GLN A 357 1.46 -24.00 0.40
N CYS A 358 1.60 -23.42 1.60
CA CYS A 358 0.62 -22.48 2.17
C CYS A 358 0.48 -21.23 1.30
N LEU A 359 1.59 -20.71 0.76
CA LEU A 359 1.57 -19.57 -0.15
C LEU A 359 0.78 -19.91 -1.42
N THR A 360 1.02 -21.08 -2.02
CA THR A 360 0.31 -21.53 -3.22
C THR A 360 -1.19 -21.69 -2.98
N GLU A 361 -1.58 -22.26 -1.83
CA GLU A 361 -2.99 -22.35 -1.42
C GLU A 361 -3.62 -20.97 -1.24
N CYS A 362 -2.91 -20.02 -0.62
CA CYS A 362 -3.40 -18.65 -0.43
C CYS A 362 -3.51 -17.85 -1.74
N LEU A 363 -2.61 -18.08 -2.71
CA LEU A 363 -2.72 -17.50 -4.05
C LEU A 363 -4.01 -17.96 -4.76
N GLN A 364 -4.45 -19.20 -4.50
CA GLN A 364 -5.67 -19.78 -5.06
C GLN A 364 -6.94 -19.48 -4.23
N SER A 365 -6.84 -18.66 -3.18
CA SER A 365 -7.98 -18.36 -2.30
C SER A 365 -9.12 -17.63 -3.02
N ASP A 366 -10.35 -17.99 -2.71
CA ASP A 366 -11.54 -17.25 -3.17
C ASP A 366 -11.71 -15.91 -2.46
N VAL A 367 -11.01 -15.68 -1.34
CA VAL A 367 -11.05 -14.42 -0.58
C VAL A 367 -10.09 -13.39 -1.21
N PRO A 368 -10.59 -12.29 -1.81
CA PRO A 368 -9.76 -11.36 -2.56
C PRO A 368 -8.60 -10.77 -1.76
N ALA A 369 -8.86 -10.38 -0.51
CA ALA A 369 -7.84 -9.80 0.37
C ALA A 369 -6.71 -10.79 0.70
N THR A 370 -7.03 -12.08 0.91
CA THR A 370 -6.02 -13.13 1.13
C THR A 370 -5.17 -13.33 -0.12
N LYS A 371 -5.80 -13.35 -1.30
CA LYS A 371 -5.12 -13.47 -2.59
C LYS A 371 -4.15 -12.30 -2.85
N ILE A 372 -4.56 -11.07 -2.52
CA ILE A 372 -3.72 -9.87 -2.65
C ILE A 372 -2.50 -9.95 -1.73
N GLU A 373 -2.67 -10.25 -0.44
CA GLU A 373 -1.54 -10.34 0.50
C GLU A 373 -0.59 -11.50 0.17
N ALA A 374 -1.12 -12.63 -0.33
CA ALA A 374 -0.29 -13.72 -0.84
C ALA A 374 0.56 -13.27 -2.04
N THR A 375 -0.04 -12.51 -2.96
CA THR A 375 0.67 -12.00 -4.14
C THR A 375 1.71 -10.95 -3.77
N LYS A 376 1.44 -10.08 -2.78
CA LYS A 376 2.42 -9.13 -2.23
C LYS A 376 3.60 -9.87 -1.56
N CYS A 377 3.33 -10.92 -0.78
CA CYS A 377 4.38 -11.75 -0.19
C CYS A 377 5.24 -12.43 -1.28
N LEU A 378 4.61 -12.98 -2.32
CA LEU A 378 5.32 -13.56 -3.46
C LEU A 378 6.14 -12.50 -4.21
N LEU A 379 5.61 -11.30 -4.42
CA LEU A 379 6.33 -10.17 -4.99
C LEU A 379 7.61 -9.87 -4.19
N SER A 380 7.54 -9.83 -2.87
CA SER A 380 8.73 -9.62 -2.03
C SER A 380 9.76 -10.75 -2.14
N LEU A 381 9.32 -12.01 -2.18
CA LEU A 381 10.21 -13.16 -2.37
C LEU A 381 10.86 -13.19 -3.76
N SER A 382 10.10 -12.84 -4.81
CA SER A 382 10.53 -12.86 -6.22
C SER A 382 11.62 -11.83 -6.55
N ARG A 383 11.91 -10.88 -5.65
CA ARG A 383 13.05 -9.95 -5.80
C ARG A 383 14.40 -10.66 -5.72
N SER A 384 14.46 -11.86 -5.13
CA SER A 384 15.68 -12.67 -5.09
C SER A 384 15.80 -13.59 -6.30
N THR A 385 16.86 -13.38 -7.07
CA THR A 385 17.22 -14.24 -8.21
C THR A 385 17.54 -15.67 -7.76
N LYS A 386 18.16 -15.82 -6.57
CA LYS A 386 18.46 -17.13 -5.97
C LYS A 386 17.16 -17.87 -5.67
N LEU A 387 16.21 -17.21 -5.01
CA LEU A 387 14.96 -17.86 -4.60
C LEU A 387 14.08 -18.25 -5.80
N LEU A 388 14.01 -17.40 -6.81
CA LEU A 388 13.30 -17.70 -8.07
C LEU A 388 13.78 -19.03 -8.67
N ARG A 389 15.10 -19.25 -8.71
CA ARG A 389 15.71 -20.42 -9.38
C ARG A 389 15.71 -21.69 -8.54
N THR A 390 15.62 -21.59 -7.21
CA THR A 390 15.78 -22.76 -6.33
C THR A 390 14.52 -23.18 -5.58
N TYR A 391 13.70 -22.25 -5.12
CA TYR A 391 12.53 -22.55 -4.28
C TYR A 391 11.20 -22.34 -5.01
N LEU A 392 11.16 -21.37 -5.93
CA LEU A 392 9.94 -21.02 -6.66
C LEU A 392 9.83 -21.70 -8.03
N SER A 393 10.89 -22.37 -8.49
CA SER A 393 10.90 -23.07 -9.78
C SER A 393 9.85 -24.17 -9.86
N ASP A 394 9.64 -24.93 -8.77
CA ASP A 394 8.71 -26.07 -8.74
C ASP A 394 7.23 -25.63 -8.80
N VAL A 395 6.94 -24.35 -8.57
CA VAL A 395 5.59 -23.78 -8.58
C VAL A 395 5.37 -22.76 -9.70
N GLU A 396 6.28 -22.69 -10.68
CA GLU A 396 6.26 -21.69 -11.76
C GLU A 396 4.96 -21.69 -12.57
N ILE A 397 4.38 -22.86 -12.83
CA ILE A 397 3.14 -23.01 -13.60
C ILE A 397 1.97 -22.42 -12.81
N HIS A 398 1.91 -22.72 -11.51
CA HIS A 398 0.86 -22.19 -10.63
C HIS A 398 0.97 -20.67 -10.50
N MET A 399 2.18 -20.13 -10.32
CA MET A 399 2.41 -18.70 -10.26
C MET A 399 2.04 -18.01 -11.58
N SER A 400 2.42 -18.61 -12.71
CA SER A 400 2.14 -18.05 -14.04
C SER A 400 0.64 -17.96 -14.29
N LYS A 401 -0.10 -19.06 -14.04
CA LYS A 401 -1.56 -19.09 -14.15
C LYS A 401 -2.23 -18.04 -13.25
N HIS A 402 -1.83 -18.01 -11.98
CA HIS A 402 -2.35 -17.06 -10.99
C HIS A 402 -2.19 -15.60 -11.43
N VAL A 403 -1.00 -15.24 -11.92
CA VAL A 403 -0.71 -13.87 -12.35
C VAL A 403 -1.51 -13.50 -13.60
N LEU A 404 -1.64 -14.40 -14.58
CA LEU A 404 -2.45 -14.17 -15.78
C LEU A 404 -3.95 -13.96 -15.44
N GLU A 405 -4.48 -14.74 -14.49
CA GLU A 405 -5.84 -14.56 -13.97
C GLU A 405 -6.01 -13.19 -13.31
N MET A 406 -5.05 -12.74 -12.49
CA MET A 406 -5.11 -11.43 -11.83
C MET A 406 -4.99 -10.27 -12.82
N LEU A 407 -4.13 -10.37 -13.84
CA LEU A 407 -3.98 -9.34 -14.87
C LEU A 407 -5.25 -9.16 -15.71
N SER A 408 -6.06 -10.22 -15.83
CA SER A 408 -7.33 -10.21 -16.56
C SER A 408 -8.52 -9.73 -15.70
N SER A 409 -8.28 -9.34 -14.45
CA SER A 409 -9.32 -8.86 -13.54
C SER A 409 -9.79 -7.45 -13.86
N THR A 410 -11.04 -7.13 -13.53
CA THR A 410 -11.59 -5.76 -13.57
C THR A 410 -11.26 -4.96 -12.31
N ASN A 411 -10.63 -5.57 -11.31
CA ASN A 411 -10.22 -4.89 -10.09
C ASN A 411 -8.79 -4.37 -10.23
N ASP A 412 -8.63 -3.05 -10.29
CA ASP A 412 -7.34 -2.37 -10.43
C ASP A 412 -6.33 -2.75 -9.34
N GLU A 413 -6.76 -3.09 -8.11
CA GLU A 413 -5.84 -3.52 -7.06
C GLU A 413 -5.19 -4.86 -7.41
N PHE A 414 -5.96 -5.81 -7.95
CA PHE A 414 -5.41 -7.07 -8.43
C PHE A 414 -4.42 -6.84 -9.58
N VAL A 415 -4.79 -6.02 -10.56
CA VAL A 415 -3.94 -5.73 -11.73
C VAL A 415 -2.66 -4.99 -11.31
N ALA A 416 -2.73 -4.05 -10.38
CA ALA A 416 -1.58 -3.30 -9.89
C ALA A 416 -0.55 -4.19 -9.16
N VAL A 417 -1.02 -5.11 -8.31
CA VAL A 417 -0.13 -6.06 -7.63
C VAL A 417 0.43 -7.09 -8.61
N ALA A 418 -0.39 -7.59 -9.54
CA ALA A 418 0.05 -8.55 -10.55
C ALA A 418 1.10 -7.96 -11.49
N THR A 419 0.87 -6.76 -12.05
CA THR A 419 1.85 -6.08 -12.92
C THR A 419 3.18 -5.85 -12.20
N SER A 420 3.15 -5.50 -10.91
CA SER A 420 4.35 -5.37 -10.09
C SER A 420 5.13 -6.70 -9.97
N LEU A 421 4.42 -7.81 -9.78
CA LEU A 421 5.02 -9.15 -9.68
C LEU A 421 5.61 -9.59 -11.03
N VAL A 422 4.91 -9.33 -12.13
CA VAL A 422 5.36 -9.65 -13.50
C VAL A 422 6.70 -9.00 -13.82
N CYS A 423 6.96 -7.78 -13.35
CA CYS A 423 8.26 -7.14 -13.52
C CYS A 423 9.42 -8.03 -13.06
N ASN A 424 9.25 -8.80 -11.98
CA ASN A 424 10.25 -9.75 -11.51
C ASN A 424 10.19 -11.08 -12.28
N LEU A 425 8.99 -11.57 -12.60
CA LEU A 425 8.80 -12.86 -13.25
C LEU A 425 9.21 -12.90 -14.73
N LEU A 426 9.30 -11.75 -15.41
CA LEU A 426 9.76 -11.64 -16.81
C LEU A 426 11.26 -11.37 -16.97
N LEU A 427 12.02 -11.33 -15.89
CA LEU A 427 13.48 -11.24 -15.99
C LEU A 427 14.05 -12.48 -16.68
N SER A 428 15.15 -12.33 -17.44
CA SER A 428 15.72 -13.41 -18.29
C SER A 428 16.14 -14.66 -17.53
N PHE A 429 16.36 -14.55 -16.22
CA PHE A 429 16.72 -15.66 -15.34
C PHE A 429 15.54 -16.25 -14.55
N SER A 430 14.34 -15.69 -14.70
CA SER A 430 13.13 -16.20 -14.05
C SER A 430 12.63 -17.45 -14.78
N PRO A 431 12.28 -18.53 -14.05
CA PRO A 431 11.81 -19.77 -14.67
C PRO A 431 10.41 -19.57 -15.31
N CYS A 432 9.60 -18.64 -14.77
CA CYS A 432 8.26 -18.33 -15.31
C CYS A 432 8.26 -17.61 -16.66
N ARG A 433 9.39 -17.05 -17.11
CA ARG A 433 9.43 -16.12 -18.25
C ARG A 433 8.85 -16.74 -19.53
N GLU A 434 9.35 -17.91 -19.91
CA GLU A 434 8.92 -18.58 -21.15
C GLU A 434 7.47 -19.04 -21.05
N VAL A 435 7.04 -19.52 -19.88
CA VAL A 435 5.64 -19.91 -19.64
C VAL A 435 4.72 -18.71 -19.86
N LEU A 436 5.03 -17.56 -19.27
CA LEU A 436 4.23 -16.35 -19.40
C LEU A 436 4.17 -15.83 -20.83
N ILE A 437 5.30 -15.85 -21.56
CA ILE A 437 5.35 -15.43 -22.97
C ILE A 437 4.46 -16.35 -23.82
N ASN A 438 4.59 -17.67 -23.66
CA ASN A 438 3.81 -18.65 -24.41
C ASN A 438 2.30 -18.59 -24.11
N GLU A 439 1.92 -18.17 -22.90
CA GLU A 439 0.53 -17.95 -22.49
C GLU A 439 0.00 -16.55 -22.87
N GLY A 440 0.72 -15.79 -23.70
CA GLY A 440 0.22 -14.55 -24.30
C GLY A 440 0.28 -13.32 -23.38
N ILE A 441 1.18 -13.30 -22.38
CA ILE A 441 1.30 -12.15 -21.47
C ILE A 441 1.61 -10.83 -22.18
N ILE A 442 2.30 -10.87 -23.33
CA ILE A 442 2.70 -9.67 -24.09
C ILE A 442 1.46 -8.88 -24.47
N THR A 443 0.47 -9.52 -25.09
CA THR A 443 -0.81 -8.89 -25.49
C THR A 443 -1.52 -8.23 -24.30
N ILE A 444 -1.54 -8.91 -23.15
CA ILE A 444 -2.15 -8.38 -21.93
C ILE A 444 -1.41 -7.12 -21.48
N LEU A 445 -0.08 -7.17 -21.36
CA LEU A 445 0.73 -6.03 -20.92
C LEU A 445 0.63 -4.85 -21.89
N CYS A 446 0.63 -5.10 -23.20
CA CYS A 446 0.42 -4.09 -24.22
C CYS A 446 -0.89 -3.34 -23.99
N SER A 447 -2.00 -4.04 -23.75
CA SER A 447 -3.28 -3.38 -23.46
C SER A 447 -3.23 -2.52 -22.18
N LEU A 448 -2.52 -2.99 -21.16
CA LEU A 448 -2.40 -2.31 -19.87
C LEU A 448 -1.50 -1.06 -19.91
N THR A 449 -0.73 -0.82 -20.97
CA THR A 449 0.02 0.43 -21.16
C THR A 449 -0.89 1.66 -21.30
N THR A 450 -2.15 1.44 -21.71
CA THR A 450 -3.17 2.50 -21.86
C THR A 450 -4.07 2.65 -20.62
N ASN A 451 -3.81 1.90 -19.54
CA ASN A 451 -4.64 1.93 -18.34
C ASN A 451 -4.53 3.29 -17.62
N GLY A 452 -5.64 3.79 -17.06
CA GLY A 452 -5.70 5.08 -16.37
C GLY A 452 -4.97 5.12 -15.02
N ASN A 453 -4.60 3.97 -14.46
CA ASN A 453 -3.82 3.87 -13.23
C ASN A 453 -2.31 3.99 -13.53
N PRO A 454 -1.63 5.05 -13.02
CA PRO A 454 -0.22 5.30 -13.35
C PRO A 454 0.73 4.17 -12.93
N SER A 455 0.42 3.44 -11.86
CA SER A 455 1.25 2.33 -11.38
C SER A 455 1.13 1.11 -12.29
N ILE A 456 -0.08 0.81 -12.78
CA ILE A 456 -0.32 -0.27 -13.75
C ILE A 456 0.42 0.04 -15.04
N GLN A 457 0.25 1.26 -15.58
CA GLN A 457 0.92 1.70 -16.80
C GLN A 457 2.45 1.59 -16.69
N LEU A 458 3.03 2.14 -15.61
CA LEU A 458 4.48 2.09 -15.36
C LEU A 458 4.99 0.65 -15.31
N ASN A 459 4.31 -0.22 -14.55
CA ASN A 459 4.72 -1.61 -14.40
C ASN A 459 4.55 -2.40 -15.71
N SER A 460 3.52 -2.11 -16.51
CA SER A 460 3.34 -2.75 -17.80
C SER A 460 4.46 -2.42 -18.78
N VAL A 461 4.87 -1.15 -18.87
CA VAL A 461 6.03 -0.75 -19.69
C VAL A 461 7.32 -1.40 -19.15
N TRP A 462 7.50 -1.45 -17.83
CA TRP A 462 8.66 -2.09 -17.23
C TRP A 462 8.69 -3.61 -17.50
N ALA A 463 7.57 -4.29 -17.39
CA ALA A 463 7.42 -5.71 -17.69
C ALA A 463 7.75 -5.99 -19.16
N LEU A 464 7.25 -5.18 -20.10
CA LEU A 464 7.58 -5.26 -21.52
C LEU A 464 9.07 -4.99 -21.77
N MET A 465 9.67 -4.01 -21.08
CA MET A 465 11.12 -3.76 -21.14
C MET A 465 11.91 -5.00 -20.74
N ASN A 466 11.53 -5.67 -19.65
CA ASN A 466 12.19 -6.90 -19.21
C ASN A 466 11.97 -8.04 -20.20
N CYS A 467 10.77 -8.15 -20.78
CA CYS A 467 10.44 -9.13 -21.81
C CYS A 467 11.31 -8.94 -23.07
N ALA A 468 11.48 -7.70 -23.53
CA ALA A 468 12.29 -7.38 -24.71
C ALA A 468 13.80 -7.63 -24.51
N ARG A 469 14.29 -7.67 -23.27
CA ARG A 469 15.70 -7.93 -22.99
C ARG A 469 16.06 -9.37 -23.37
N ASP A 470 17.11 -9.54 -24.17
CA ASP A 470 17.61 -10.83 -24.64
C ASP A 470 16.53 -11.68 -25.36
N ALA A 471 15.54 -11.02 -25.97
CA ALA A 471 14.42 -11.67 -26.64
C ALA A 471 14.76 -12.08 -28.08
N THR A 472 13.99 -13.04 -28.62
CA THR A 472 14.04 -13.38 -30.05
C THR A 472 13.41 -12.27 -30.90
N GLU A 473 13.74 -12.22 -32.20
CA GLU A 473 13.14 -11.26 -33.14
C GLU A 473 11.60 -11.37 -33.15
N ASP A 474 11.04 -12.58 -33.01
CA ASP A 474 9.59 -12.81 -32.95
C ASP A 474 8.94 -12.09 -31.75
N VAL A 475 9.52 -12.24 -30.55
CA VAL A 475 9.02 -11.56 -29.34
C VAL A 475 9.14 -10.04 -29.46
N LEU A 476 10.22 -9.52 -30.03
CA LEU A 476 10.36 -8.08 -30.28
C LEU A 476 9.28 -7.58 -31.24
N ASN A 477 9.00 -8.33 -32.30
CA ASN A 477 7.95 -8.00 -33.27
C ASN A 477 6.55 -8.04 -32.64
N ASP A 478 6.26 -9.02 -31.78
CA ASP A 478 5.00 -9.10 -31.04
C ASP A 478 4.80 -7.89 -30.12
N ILE A 479 5.86 -7.45 -29.42
CA ILE A 479 5.81 -6.25 -28.57
C ILE A 479 5.57 -5.00 -29.42
N MET A 480 6.26 -4.83 -30.55
CA MET A 480 6.07 -3.66 -31.43
C MET A 480 4.68 -3.64 -32.07
N ALA A 481 4.10 -4.81 -32.39
CA ALA A 481 2.74 -4.90 -32.90
C ALA A 481 1.70 -4.51 -31.83
N GLY A 482 1.95 -4.85 -30.56
CA GLY A 482 1.04 -4.55 -29.45
C GLY A 482 1.20 -3.14 -28.87
N VAL A 483 2.41 -2.59 -28.86
CA VAL A 483 2.73 -1.22 -28.43
C VAL A 483 3.48 -0.50 -29.55
N PRO A 484 2.74 0.20 -30.44
CA PRO A 484 3.33 1.00 -31.50
C PRO A 484 4.27 2.08 -30.94
N ILE A 485 5.28 2.45 -31.72
CA ILE A 485 6.26 3.48 -31.33
C ILE A 485 5.57 4.82 -31.05
N GLU A 486 4.52 5.15 -31.79
CA GLU A 486 3.72 6.35 -31.58
C GLU A 486 3.11 6.38 -30.19
N HIS A 487 2.69 5.23 -29.65
CA HIS A 487 2.20 5.15 -28.28
C HIS A 487 3.31 5.46 -27.28
N LEU A 488 4.52 4.93 -27.47
CA LEU A 488 5.67 5.23 -26.61
C LEU A 488 6.07 6.70 -26.67
N ILE A 489 6.04 7.31 -27.86
CA ILE A 489 6.27 8.76 -28.02
C ILE A 489 5.23 9.54 -27.22
N LEU A 490 3.94 9.24 -27.40
CA LEU A 490 2.86 9.90 -26.66
C LEU A 490 3.01 9.75 -25.14
N LEU A 491 3.39 8.57 -24.65
CA LEU A 491 3.64 8.36 -23.22
C LEU A 491 4.79 9.24 -22.71
N MET A 492 5.89 9.33 -23.45
CA MET A 492 7.03 10.19 -23.07
C MET A 492 6.65 11.67 -23.09
N GLU A 493 5.87 12.11 -24.07
CA GLU A 493 5.41 13.50 -24.18
C GLU A 493 4.41 13.88 -23.08
N GLN A 494 3.46 13.00 -22.76
CA GLN A 494 2.46 13.24 -21.72
C GLN A 494 3.04 13.23 -20.30
N HIS A 495 4.17 12.53 -20.10
CA HIS A 495 4.76 12.29 -18.79
C HIS A 495 6.21 12.77 -18.65
N GLN A 496 6.55 13.93 -19.22
CA GLN A 496 7.90 14.50 -19.18
C GLN A 496 8.47 14.68 -17.75
N ASN A 497 7.62 14.84 -16.73
CA ASN A 497 8.04 14.99 -15.34
C ASN A 497 8.12 13.65 -14.57
N ASN A 498 7.75 12.53 -15.18
CA ASN A 498 7.78 11.22 -14.55
C ASN A 498 9.04 10.43 -14.95
N GLU A 499 10.15 10.74 -14.28
CA GLU A 499 11.46 10.12 -14.57
C GLU A 499 11.42 8.59 -14.54
N LYS A 500 10.61 7.99 -13.65
CA LYS A 500 10.48 6.54 -13.55
C LYS A 500 9.88 5.96 -14.83
N LEU A 501 8.78 6.54 -15.32
CA LEU A 501 8.13 6.08 -16.54
C LEU A 501 9.01 6.31 -17.78
N LEU A 502 9.64 7.48 -17.89
CA LEU A 502 10.58 7.78 -18.96
C LEU A 502 11.72 6.78 -19.01
N MET A 503 12.30 6.43 -17.86
CA MET A 503 13.37 5.42 -17.77
C MET A 503 12.92 4.06 -18.32
N LYS A 504 11.68 3.66 -18.08
CA LYS A 504 11.15 2.38 -18.58
C LYS A 504 10.79 2.44 -20.07
N CYS A 505 10.23 3.54 -20.54
CA CYS A 505 9.94 3.75 -21.97
C CYS A 505 11.24 3.72 -22.78
N LEU A 506 12.25 4.50 -22.37
CA LEU A 506 13.55 4.53 -23.02
C LEU A 506 14.26 3.18 -22.94
N GLY A 507 14.25 2.53 -21.78
CA GLY A 507 14.82 1.19 -21.64
C GLY A 507 14.15 0.15 -22.54
N LEU A 508 12.83 0.23 -22.73
CA LEU A 508 12.11 -0.61 -23.68
C LEU A 508 12.58 -0.31 -25.12
N LEU A 509 12.65 0.97 -25.51
CA LEU A 509 13.17 1.37 -26.82
C LEU A 509 14.61 0.90 -27.06
N VAL A 510 15.49 0.96 -26.05
CA VAL A 510 16.86 0.44 -26.13
C VAL A 510 16.83 -1.06 -26.45
N ASN A 511 15.99 -1.85 -25.78
CA ASN A 511 15.89 -3.29 -26.03
C ASN A 511 15.29 -3.59 -27.41
N LEU A 512 14.23 -2.89 -27.81
CA LEU A 512 13.58 -3.06 -29.12
C LEU A 512 14.53 -2.71 -30.28
N THR A 513 15.36 -1.68 -30.12
CA THR A 513 16.30 -1.22 -31.15
C THR A 513 17.64 -1.98 -31.16
N SER A 514 17.84 -2.93 -30.25
CA SER A 514 19.11 -3.66 -30.12
C SER A 514 19.47 -4.53 -31.34
N SER A 515 18.47 -5.00 -32.09
CA SER A 515 18.67 -5.73 -33.36
C SER A 515 18.71 -4.75 -34.53
N THR A 516 19.78 -4.79 -35.32
CA THR A 516 19.95 -3.93 -36.50
C THR A 516 18.86 -4.15 -37.56
N LYS A 517 18.32 -5.38 -37.67
CA LYS A 517 17.20 -5.65 -38.59
C LYS A 517 15.92 -4.98 -38.12
N VAL A 518 15.66 -5.01 -36.81
CA VAL A 518 14.48 -4.39 -36.20
C VAL A 518 14.61 -2.87 -36.27
N SER A 519 15.77 -2.31 -35.93
CA SER A 519 16.00 -0.86 -36.05
C SER A 519 15.91 -0.36 -37.50
N ASP A 520 16.40 -1.13 -38.47
CA ASP A 520 16.20 -0.82 -39.89
C ASP A 520 14.74 -0.95 -40.33
N SER A 521 13.96 -1.86 -39.75
CA SER A 521 12.52 -1.97 -40.01
C SER A 521 11.76 -0.75 -39.49
N LEU A 522 12.06 -0.33 -38.25
CA LEU A 522 11.49 0.86 -37.62
C LEU A 522 11.70 2.11 -38.49
N ILE A 523 12.92 2.33 -38.98
CA ILE A 523 13.23 3.52 -39.79
C ILE A 523 12.71 3.44 -41.24
N LYS A 524 12.44 2.24 -41.77
CA LYS A 524 11.84 2.06 -43.10
C LYS A 524 10.40 2.56 -43.18
N GLU A 525 9.66 2.56 -42.08
CA GLU A 525 8.21 2.83 -42.06
C GLU A 525 7.80 4.31 -41.88
N GLN A 526 8.77 5.25 -41.82
CA GLN A 526 8.62 6.73 -41.65
C GLN A 526 8.77 7.29 -40.21
N ASP A 527 9.51 6.63 -39.32
CA ASP A 527 9.70 7.08 -37.92
C ASP A 527 10.68 8.26 -37.69
N VAL A 528 10.65 9.28 -38.56
CA VAL A 528 11.21 10.60 -38.25
C VAL A 528 10.66 11.16 -36.91
N PRO A 529 9.38 10.95 -36.54
CA PRO A 529 8.84 11.38 -35.25
C PRO A 529 9.57 10.82 -34.03
N LEU A 530 10.07 9.57 -34.06
CA LEU A 530 10.79 9.00 -32.92
C LEU A 530 12.10 9.77 -32.67
N VAL A 531 12.92 9.97 -33.71
CA VAL A 531 14.19 10.69 -33.59
C VAL A 531 13.96 12.15 -33.19
N GLN A 532 12.89 12.78 -33.70
CA GLN A 532 12.47 14.12 -33.29
C GLN A 532 12.05 14.18 -31.82
N ALA A 533 11.25 13.23 -31.36
CA ALA A 533 10.81 13.13 -29.97
C ALA A 533 12.00 12.92 -29.02
N LEU A 534 12.95 12.06 -29.39
CA LEU A 534 14.20 11.86 -28.65
C LEU A 534 15.05 13.14 -28.61
N GLY A 535 15.14 13.88 -29.73
CA GLY A 535 15.80 15.18 -29.78
C GLY A 535 15.15 16.23 -28.89
N ALA A 536 13.81 16.30 -28.88
CA ALA A 536 13.05 17.17 -27.98
C ALA A 536 13.25 16.78 -26.51
N LEU A 537 13.33 15.48 -26.21
CA LEU A 537 13.61 14.98 -24.87
C LEU A 537 15.04 15.34 -24.43
N LEU A 538 16.06 15.23 -25.31
CA LEU A 538 17.42 15.71 -25.02
C LEU A 538 17.49 17.21 -24.76
N ALA A 539 16.69 17.99 -25.49
CA ALA A 539 16.60 19.43 -25.31
C ALA A 539 15.91 19.82 -23.98
N SER A 540 15.16 18.90 -23.38
CA SER A 540 14.64 19.05 -22.03
C SER A 540 15.75 18.83 -21.00
N ASN A 541 15.64 19.47 -19.83
CA ASN A 541 16.66 19.40 -18.78
C ASN A 541 16.60 18.05 -18.03
N LEU A 542 17.04 16.97 -18.68
CA LEU A 542 16.98 15.61 -18.15
C LEU A 542 18.09 15.33 -17.13
N PRO A 543 17.82 14.49 -16.11
CA PRO A 543 18.84 13.80 -15.34
C PRO A 543 19.79 13.00 -16.26
N SER A 544 21.08 12.92 -15.87
CA SER A 544 22.12 12.27 -16.68
C SER A 544 21.80 10.82 -17.06
N GLY A 545 21.15 10.06 -16.17
CA GLY A 545 20.77 8.67 -16.47
C GLY A 545 19.72 8.55 -17.57
N LEU A 546 18.77 9.50 -17.67
CA LEU A 546 17.80 9.52 -18.77
C LEU A 546 18.44 9.99 -20.08
N CYS A 547 19.31 11.00 -20.00
CA CYS A 547 20.09 11.48 -21.14
C CYS A 547 20.92 10.34 -21.76
N GLU A 548 21.59 9.55 -20.93
CA GLU A 548 22.34 8.36 -21.37
C GLU A 548 21.43 7.37 -22.13
N GLN A 549 20.24 7.06 -21.59
CA GLN A 549 19.32 6.14 -22.26
C GLN A 549 18.84 6.68 -23.62
N VAL A 550 18.56 7.98 -23.74
CA VAL A 550 18.19 8.59 -25.03
C VAL A 550 19.31 8.43 -26.05
N LEU A 551 20.56 8.70 -25.65
CA LEU A 551 21.73 8.52 -26.52
C LEU A 551 21.91 7.04 -26.92
N CYS A 552 21.68 6.09 -26.01
CA CYS A 552 21.71 4.66 -26.31
C CYS A 552 20.70 4.26 -27.39
N VAL A 553 19.46 4.79 -27.33
CA VAL A 553 18.46 4.54 -28.40
C VAL A 553 18.96 5.10 -29.74
N LEU A 554 19.50 6.33 -29.76
CA LEU A 554 20.04 6.95 -30.97
C LEU A 554 21.25 6.21 -31.54
N ILE A 555 22.11 5.64 -30.68
CA ILE A 555 23.24 4.77 -31.06
C ILE A 555 22.73 3.50 -31.74
N ASN A 556 21.73 2.83 -31.15
CA ASN A 556 21.14 1.62 -31.72
C ASN A 556 20.50 1.88 -33.09
N ILE A 557 19.78 3.00 -33.22
CA ILE A 557 19.22 3.44 -34.51
C ILE A 557 20.35 3.69 -35.53
N SER A 558 21.40 4.42 -35.13
CA SER A 558 22.53 4.78 -35.98
C SER A 558 23.43 3.60 -36.33
N SER A 559 23.35 2.50 -35.59
CA SER A 559 24.06 1.26 -35.90
C SER A 559 23.48 0.53 -37.12
N GLY A 560 22.27 0.91 -37.55
CA GLY A 560 21.66 0.47 -38.81
C GLY A 560 22.29 1.10 -40.06
N GLY A 561 21.52 1.08 -41.15
CA GLY A 561 21.97 1.53 -42.47
C GLY A 561 22.18 3.05 -42.61
N GLU A 562 22.61 3.47 -43.82
CA GLU A 562 22.89 4.87 -44.17
C GLU A 562 21.72 5.82 -43.85
N ARG A 563 20.49 5.40 -44.16
CA ARG A 563 19.27 6.19 -43.92
C ARG A 563 19.11 6.56 -42.44
N ASN A 564 19.33 5.62 -41.54
CA ASN A 564 19.16 5.85 -40.09
C ASN A 564 20.16 6.89 -39.60
N ARG A 565 21.42 6.77 -40.03
CA ARG A 565 22.49 7.72 -39.70
C ARG A 565 22.19 9.12 -40.24
N ASN A 566 21.67 9.22 -41.47
CA ASN A 566 21.29 10.51 -42.06
C ASN A 566 20.16 11.17 -41.26
N ILE A 567 19.08 10.46 -40.93
CA ILE A 567 17.96 11.01 -40.16
C ILE A 567 18.42 11.55 -38.80
N VAL A 568 19.29 10.82 -38.11
CA VAL A 568 19.83 11.28 -36.81
C VAL A 568 20.69 12.54 -36.97
N ALA A 569 21.56 12.60 -37.99
CA ALA A 569 22.39 13.77 -38.26
C ALA A 569 21.61 14.99 -38.80
N GLU A 570 20.49 14.76 -39.50
CA GLU A 570 19.61 15.80 -40.03
C GLU A 570 18.65 16.36 -38.96
N THR A 571 18.50 15.67 -37.82
CA THR A 571 17.65 16.14 -36.73
C THR A 571 18.38 17.21 -35.91
N VAL A 572 18.07 18.48 -36.19
CA VAL A 572 18.70 19.68 -35.60
C VAL A 572 18.83 19.59 -34.07
N LEU A 573 17.75 19.27 -33.36
CA LEU A 573 17.76 19.20 -31.89
C LEU A 573 18.77 18.17 -31.36
N VAL A 574 18.92 17.02 -32.02
CA VAL A 574 19.89 15.99 -31.61
C VAL A 574 21.30 16.55 -31.73
N VAL A 575 21.63 17.15 -32.87
CA VAL A 575 22.98 17.64 -33.15
C VAL A 575 23.34 18.86 -32.28
N GLU A 576 22.40 19.78 -32.04
CA GLU A 576 22.57 20.90 -31.10
C GLU A 576 22.80 20.40 -29.67
N CYS A 577 22.00 19.44 -29.21
CA CYS A 577 22.13 18.86 -27.87
C CYS A 577 23.46 18.12 -27.71
N LEU A 578 23.92 17.38 -28.72
CA LEU A 578 25.26 16.77 -28.72
C LEU A 578 26.35 17.83 -28.53
N GLY A 579 26.29 18.93 -29.27
CA GLY A 579 27.21 20.05 -29.11
C GLY A 579 27.20 20.65 -27.69
N GLN A 580 26.01 20.81 -27.10
CA GLN A 580 25.86 21.29 -25.73
C GLN A 580 26.40 20.29 -24.68
N ILE A 581 26.09 19.01 -24.84
CA ILE A 581 26.56 17.92 -23.97
C ILE A 581 28.09 17.90 -23.94
N LEU A 582 28.76 17.93 -25.10
CA LEU A 582 30.23 17.93 -25.16
C LEU A 582 30.86 19.17 -24.50
N ARG A 583 30.15 20.30 -24.43
CA ARG A 583 30.67 21.55 -23.87
C ARG A 583 30.49 21.66 -22.35
N VAL A 584 29.37 21.12 -21.84
CA VAL A 584 28.88 21.42 -20.48
C VAL A 584 28.80 20.17 -19.60
N CYS A 585 28.56 18.99 -20.17
CA CYS A 585 28.39 17.77 -19.38
C CYS A 585 29.73 17.35 -18.76
N THR A 586 29.67 16.95 -17.49
CA THR A 586 30.81 16.40 -16.74
C THR A 586 30.61 14.94 -16.35
N PHE A 587 29.49 14.34 -16.77
CA PHE A 587 29.17 12.94 -16.48
C PHE A 587 29.69 12.04 -17.60
N ASP A 588 30.74 11.28 -17.28
CA ASP A 588 31.49 10.48 -18.25
C ASP A 588 30.63 9.50 -19.08
N PRO A 589 29.65 8.76 -18.51
CA PRO A 589 28.80 7.87 -19.32
C PRO A 589 28.03 8.59 -20.43
N VAL A 590 27.51 9.78 -20.16
CA VAL A 590 26.80 10.61 -21.16
C VAL A 590 27.78 11.13 -22.20
N LEU A 591 28.99 11.56 -21.81
CA LEU A 591 30.02 11.98 -22.76
C LEU A 591 30.48 10.82 -23.65
N MET A 592 30.67 9.63 -23.08
CA MET A 592 31.04 8.44 -23.85
C MET A 592 29.95 8.07 -24.86
N ALA A 593 28.68 8.03 -24.44
CA ALA A 593 27.55 7.76 -25.33
C ALA A 593 27.45 8.81 -26.45
N ALA A 594 27.61 10.10 -26.13
CA ALA A 594 27.61 11.17 -27.11
C ALA A 594 28.75 11.02 -28.13
N CYS A 595 29.97 10.74 -27.67
CA CYS A 595 31.11 10.47 -28.55
C CYS A 595 30.89 9.23 -29.42
N SER A 596 30.38 8.13 -28.87
CA SER A 596 30.07 6.92 -29.64
C SER A 596 29.01 7.16 -30.72
N LEU A 597 27.97 7.95 -30.41
CA LEU A 597 26.98 8.35 -31.41
C LEU A 597 27.64 9.15 -32.54
N ILE A 598 28.45 10.15 -32.20
CA ILE A 598 29.17 10.97 -33.18
C ILE A 598 30.08 10.08 -34.06
N GLN A 599 30.80 9.13 -33.46
CA GLN A 599 31.66 8.20 -34.17
C GLN A 599 30.88 7.43 -35.25
N LEU A 600 29.69 6.91 -34.91
CA LEU A 600 28.80 6.24 -35.87
C LEU A 600 28.32 7.17 -36.98
N LEU A 601 28.00 8.42 -36.66
CA LEU A 601 27.57 9.40 -37.66
C LEU A 601 28.72 9.78 -38.61
N THR A 602 29.97 9.80 -38.13
CA THR A 602 31.16 10.15 -38.92
C THR A 602 31.81 8.98 -39.66
N ASP A 603 31.34 7.75 -39.45
CA ASP A 603 31.87 6.54 -40.06
C ASP A 603 31.83 6.60 -41.60
N ASN A 604 33.01 6.54 -42.21
CA ASN A 604 33.21 6.66 -43.65
C ASN A 604 32.95 5.34 -44.40
N SER A 605 32.66 4.25 -43.69
CA SER A 605 32.27 2.96 -44.28
C SER A 605 30.89 3.02 -44.97
N TYR A 606 30.10 4.05 -44.68
CA TYR A 606 28.77 4.28 -45.24
C TYR A 606 28.72 5.55 -46.10
N GLY A 607 27.85 5.53 -47.12
CA GLY A 607 27.54 6.71 -47.94
C GLY A 607 27.00 7.87 -47.08
N GLY A 608 27.07 9.09 -47.60
CA GLY A 608 26.54 10.28 -46.92
C GLY A 608 27.36 10.81 -45.72
N HIS A 609 28.51 10.21 -45.38
CA HIS A 609 29.30 10.63 -44.21
C HIS A 609 29.80 12.08 -44.29
N ILE A 610 30.14 12.58 -45.49
CA ILE A 610 30.54 13.99 -45.68
C ILE A 610 29.38 14.93 -45.30
N HIS A 611 28.15 14.61 -45.72
CA HIS A 611 26.98 15.41 -45.37
C HIS A 611 26.75 15.42 -43.85
N ARG A 612 26.82 14.24 -43.21
CA ARG A 612 26.68 14.13 -41.75
C ARG A 612 27.79 14.89 -41.01
N GLN A 613 29.03 14.83 -41.49
CA GLN A 613 30.14 15.61 -40.93
C GLN A 613 29.87 17.11 -41.01
N ASN A 614 29.36 17.61 -42.16
CA ASN A 614 28.99 19.03 -42.30
C ASN A 614 27.91 19.44 -41.28
N CYS A 615 26.87 18.61 -41.07
CA CYS A 615 25.83 18.89 -40.06
C CYS A 615 26.44 19.02 -38.65
N LEU A 616 27.41 18.16 -38.30
CA LEU A 616 28.10 18.22 -37.01
C LEU A 616 29.06 19.43 -36.91
N GLU A 617 29.68 19.82 -38.02
CA GLU A 617 30.55 20.99 -38.10
C GLU A 617 29.78 22.31 -37.90
N GLU A 618 28.58 22.43 -38.48
CA GLU A 618 27.74 23.63 -38.41
C GLU A 618 27.41 24.04 -36.96
N VAL A 619 27.25 23.06 -36.05
CA VAL A 619 27.00 23.31 -34.62
C VAL A 619 28.29 23.43 -33.78
N GLY A 620 29.46 23.27 -34.41
CA GLY A 620 30.76 23.38 -33.76
C GLY A 620 31.14 22.19 -32.89
N ILE A 621 30.71 20.97 -33.24
CA ILE A 621 31.09 19.73 -32.50
C ILE A 621 32.60 19.47 -32.58
N ILE A 622 33.23 19.71 -33.73
CA ILE A 622 34.70 19.51 -33.88
C ILE A 622 35.49 20.34 -32.87
N HIS A 623 35.08 21.59 -32.62
CA HIS A 623 35.74 22.43 -31.62
C HIS A 623 35.56 21.88 -30.20
N ALA A 624 34.35 21.38 -29.88
CA ALA A 624 34.07 20.78 -28.58
C ALA A 624 34.89 19.49 -28.37
N LEU A 625 35.00 18.64 -29.39
CA LEU A 625 35.83 17.44 -29.38
C LEU A 625 37.30 17.77 -29.12
N ARG A 626 37.91 18.71 -29.85
CA ARG A 626 39.32 19.11 -29.59
C ARG A 626 39.57 19.59 -28.16
N LYS A 627 38.57 20.20 -27.52
CA LYS A 627 38.68 20.59 -26.10
C LYS A 627 38.65 19.35 -25.20
N LEU A 628 37.72 18.42 -25.44
CA LEU A 628 37.62 17.17 -24.68
C LEU A 628 38.82 16.23 -24.85
N GLU A 629 39.48 16.26 -26.01
CA GLU A 629 40.75 15.55 -26.23
C GLU A 629 41.83 15.95 -25.21
N LEU A 630 41.79 17.20 -24.75
CA LEU A 630 42.75 17.75 -23.79
C LEU A 630 42.27 17.64 -22.33
N THR A 631 40.95 17.66 -22.11
CA THR A 631 40.37 17.80 -20.75
C THR A 631 39.59 16.59 -20.25
N GLY A 632 39.23 15.65 -21.12
CA GLY A 632 38.44 14.47 -20.79
C GLY A 632 39.24 13.39 -20.05
N ASN A 633 38.54 12.35 -19.56
CA ASN A 633 39.20 11.14 -19.03
C ASN A 633 39.87 10.32 -20.17
N SER A 634 40.71 9.34 -19.84
CA SER A 634 41.47 8.58 -20.86
C SER A 634 40.57 7.98 -21.95
N THR A 635 39.43 7.40 -21.57
CA THR A 635 38.51 6.75 -22.50
C THR A 635 37.83 7.75 -23.45
N VAL A 636 37.36 8.88 -22.92
CA VAL A 636 36.75 9.96 -23.71
C VAL A 636 37.80 10.59 -24.63
N GLN A 637 39.03 10.76 -24.17
CA GLN A 637 40.12 11.26 -25.02
C GLN A 637 40.41 10.31 -26.18
N ASP A 638 40.49 9.00 -25.93
CA ASP A 638 40.75 7.99 -26.97
C ASP A 638 39.63 7.96 -28.03
N LEU A 639 38.37 7.98 -27.60
CA LEU A 639 37.20 8.11 -28.50
C LEU A 639 37.28 9.39 -29.33
N THR A 640 37.60 10.51 -28.68
CA THR A 640 37.66 11.81 -29.34
C THR A 640 38.76 11.89 -30.38
N ARG A 641 39.95 11.34 -30.10
CA ARG A 641 41.04 11.22 -31.08
C ARG A 641 40.60 10.41 -32.29
N SER A 642 39.98 9.25 -32.05
CA SER A 642 39.48 8.40 -33.12
C SER A 642 38.49 9.13 -34.04
N ILE A 643 37.54 9.87 -33.47
CA ILE A 643 36.56 10.66 -34.25
C ILE A 643 37.26 11.76 -35.06
N LEU A 644 38.20 12.49 -34.46
CA LEU A 644 38.92 13.57 -35.13
C LEU A 644 39.77 13.06 -36.31
N ASP A 645 40.36 11.87 -36.20
CA ASP A 645 41.10 11.24 -37.29
C ASP A 645 40.18 10.88 -38.47
N TYR A 646 38.96 10.39 -38.20
CA TYR A 646 37.95 10.13 -39.24
C TYR A 646 37.47 11.40 -39.95
N CYS A 647 37.31 12.51 -39.22
CA CYS A 647 36.91 13.79 -39.81
C CYS A 647 38.05 14.44 -40.64
N GLN A 648 39.32 14.21 -40.28
CA GLN A 648 40.46 14.76 -41.02
C GLN A 648 40.74 14.00 -42.33
N THR A 649 40.51 12.69 -42.34
CA THR A 649 40.73 11.85 -43.53
C THR A 649 39.69 12.05 -44.63
N ALA A 650 38.54 12.65 -44.34
CA ALA A 650 37.48 12.95 -45.32
C ALA A 650 37.67 14.28 -46.09
N ASN A 651 38.60 15.14 -45.64
CA ASN A 651 38.93 16.43 -46.26
C ASN A 651 40.14 16.36 -47.24
N LEU A 652 40.61 15.15 -47.55
CA LEU A 652 41.63 14.80 -48.54
C LEU A 652 41.00 14.00 -49.68
#